data_AF-A0A2D6WZY5-F1
#
_entry.id   AF-A0A2D6WZY5-F1
#
_cell.length_a   1.000
_cell.length_b   1.000
_cell.length_c   1.000
_cell.angle_alpha   90.00
_cell.angle_beta   90.00
_cell.angle_gamma   90.00
#
_symmetry.space_group_name_H-M   'P 1'
#
loop_
_entity.id
_entity.type
_entity.pdbx_description
1 polymer ?
#
loop_
_entity_poly.entity_id
_entity_poly.type
_entity_poly.pdbx_seq_one_letter_code
_entity_poly.pdbx_strand_id
1 'polypeptide(L)'
;KKTIWNNKHDIKIYDFPVEVYVENLGDIHVASGLYSILKDKWIVIPKKKELQIDLDDIRSKAEGYLGSIPVLEKMMKDEKYDEVIEMVEKIQDKLKRMRSSGLEKGGEFSVENLAFKALRRSPFIATIVDMKTDAYDKMMTLNNGLQTETGFSKGWWKNIIHDQLLEEEQYYARNPKGEKISVFTNKDNWKKAVKDRGYKEVDRAEAERELAQKTSDTISKQKEKQPGEKPGVASKEQLPSKPKLTKIDKNPFDHEEDKPEYTDEKQNQMKVIKSWGKDPHGNLFLGDDKVGYSAKIHQAQYVTKDENSMVIGTPHTEHDKKGKQFFEKNIVPMVEDFIEDNKGEKIVFLAEGGTGVDGHNYWPKTEQEVVGEIVKNYDKGEVDTWDGEYNRHDDGHKTAPIYTDLAEKMSGEEDETYTASDMTGAMYSNLVGQGDNGKEAMDSYLTEDGKQFLIDNGYKGSFPPKDKSEVKQLYDMNYPEDSGKEPGSNPVAKAQLAWNQLRRDNMARKTEEYIKEGYKVLVVPGATHGSAINSQNRNRKQQEQFSKEWRKELLTEGGAYGHMAHPFDDWNLTFKDFKNIIELGLSGQLNREDNVSEKLDGQNIMVSWKDGRLIAARNKGHIKNAGKNALTVKGVQGMFRGRGNIRDAFVFAVRDLQKAISSLSKKQQNKVFMDGKAFMNLEVLWPASANVINYDLAHLVFHGAIEYNDAGTPVGEVRGSARVLEGMIRQVNQHIQKKYKIGKPQFLNVPKHQDFSGRKKYYFTKLQKLQNEYRLSDSDTFSLYHQRFWEEFIYNAAKQMNYKLPNKVLAGLVKRWAFNDKSYQIANMKKDIKDEKFLVWALSFDKNDHVKYVKENMKPFEILFFQLGAEILKNISGFLTVSPDTAVQKIKKEVDKTVTAIKQGGDIEKIGKLRDQLEKFKAIGGPSAVVPSEGLVFKYKGNVYKFTGAFGSLNQIIGMLKFSR
;
A
#
# COMPACT_ATOMS: atom_id res chain seq x y z
N LYS A 1 -19.38 18.60 -3.73
CA LYS A 1 -20.11 19.85 -3.40
C LYS A 1 -21.44 19.95 -4.16
N LYS A 2 -21.48 20.15 -5.49
CA LYS A 2 -22.73 20.16 -6.30
C LYS A 2 -23.76 19.08 -5.91
N THR A 3 -23.40 17.80 -6.02
CA THR A 3 -24.27 16.66 -5.66
C THR A 3 -24.67 16.63 -4.17
N ILE A 4 -23.89 17.27 -3.29
CA ILE A 4 -24.22 17.38 -1.86
C ILE A 4 -25.35 18.41 -1.66
N TRP A 5 -25.46 19.44 -2.52
CA TRP A 5 -26.60 20.36 -2.51
C TRP A 5 -27.85 19.66 -3.06
N ASN A 6 -27.76 19.08 -4.27
CA ASN A 6 -28.88 18.37 -4.90
C ASN A 6 -29.43 17.20 -4.04
N ASN A 7 -28.59 16.59 -3.20
CA ASN A 7 -28.99 15.50 -2.30
C ASN A 7 -29.33 15.95 -0.85
N LYS A 8 -29.04 17.19 -0.45
CA LYS A 8 -29.48 17.77 0.83
C LYS A 8 -30.73 18.65 0.69
N HIS A 9 -31.13 18.97 -0.53
CA HIS A 9 -32.27 19.84 -0.83
C HIS A 9 -33.14 19.20 -1.93
N ASP A 10 -34.26 18.58 -1.53
CA ASP A 10 -35.30 18.08 -2.45
C ASP A 10 -36.16 19.24 -3.00
N ILE A 11 -35.49 20.19 -3.66
CA ILE A 11 -36.15 21.33 -4.30
C ILE A 11 -36.73 20.81 -5.61
N LYS A 12 -38.06 20.73 -5.68
CA LYS A 12 -38.82 20.31 -6.86
C LYS A 12 -39.55 21.49 -7.49
N ILE A 13 -39.57 21.54 -8.81
CA ILE A 13 -40.45 22.42 -9.60
C ILE A 13 -41.40 21.51 -10.37
N TYR A 14 -42.67 21.51 -9.96
CA TYR A 14 -43.71 20.58 -10.45
C TYR A 14 -43.24 19.11 -10.40
N ASP A 15 -42.88 18.64 -9.19
CA ASP A 15 -42.30 17.33 -8.86
C ASP A 15 -40.96 16.95 -9.48
N PHE A 16 -40.51 17.65 -10.52
CA PHE A 16 -39.21 17.39 -11.11
C PHE A 16 -38.08 18.00 -10.24
N PRO A 17 -37.07 17.20 -9.84
CA PRO A 17 -36.00 17.68 -8.97
C PRO A 17 -35.14 18.73 -9.68
N VAL A 18 -34.93 19.86 -9.02
CA VAL A 18 -34.08 20.96 -9.46
C VAL A 18 -32.63 20.62 -9.14
N GLU A 19 -31.93 20.14 -10.16
CA GLU A 19 -30.49 19.91 -10.06
C GLU A 19 -29.74 21.23 -10.31
N VAL A 20 -29.01 21.74 -9.31
CA VAL A 20 -28.05 22.84 -9.52
C VAL A 20 -26.80 22.32 -10.22
N TYR A 21 -26.27 23.12 -11.16
CA TYR A 21 -25.02 22.88 -11.88
C TYR A 21 -24.00 23.98 -11.55
N VAL A 22 -22.72 23.73 -11.82
CA VAL A 22 -21.64 24.71 -11.73
C VAL A 22 -20.93 24.66 -13.08
N GLU A 23 -20.87 25.81 -13.75
CA GLU A 23 -20.37 26.00 -15.11
C GLU A 23 -19.32 27.13 -15.08
N ASN A 24 -18.43 27.21 -16.07
CA ASN A 24 -17.41 28.26 -16.13
C ASN A 24 -17.99 29.53 -16.76
N LEU A 25 -17.45 30.68 -16.33
CA LEU A 25 -17.80 32.02 -16.81
C LEU A 25 -17.50 32.28 -18.32
N GLY A 26 -16.90 31.33 -19.02
CA GLY A 26 -16.63 31.37 -20.46
C GLY A 26 -17.44 30.35 -21.28
N ASP A 27 -18.30 29.54 -20.66
CA ASP A 27 -19.09 28.54 -21.36
C ASP A 27 -20.28 29.21 -22.08
N ILE A 28 -20.59 28.79 -23.31
CA ILE A 28 -21.67 29.39 -24.11
C ILE A 28 -23.02 28.84 -23.62
N HIS A 29 -23.64 29.53 -22.66
CA HIS A 29 -24.92 29.09 -22.08
C HIS A 29 -26.08 29.16 -23.09
N VAL A 30 -26.58 28.00 -23.53
CA VAL A 30 -27.84 27.88 -24.30
C VAL A 30 -29.03 27.68 -23.36
N ALA A 31 -29.06 28.43 -22.25
CA ALA A 31 -30.14 28.38 -21.27
C ALA A 31 -31.39 29.09 -21.81
N SER A 32 -32.57 28.48 -21.61
CA SER A 32 -33.84 29.06 -22.08
C SER A 32 -34.22 30.35 -21.34
N GLY A 33 -33.78 30.50 -20.09
CA GLY A 33 -33.77 31.73 -19.30
C GLY A 33 -32.69 31.68 -18.21
N LEU A 34 -32.30 32.84 -17.68
CA LEU A 34 -31.16 33.00 -16.77
C LEU A 34 -31.43 34.14 -15.77
N TYR A 35 -31.38 33.84 -14.47
CA TYR A 35 -31.77 34.75 -13.37
C TYR A 35 -30.55 35.17 -12.52
N SER A 36 -30.46 36.46 -12.19
CA SER A 36 -29.37 37.03 -11.39
C SER A 36 -29.82 37.25 -9.95
N ILE A 37 -29.51 36.28 -9.08
CA ILE A 37 -29.76 36.37 -7.63
C ILE A 37 -29.13 37.66 -7.03
N LEU A 38 -27.92 38.03 -7.46
CA LEU A 38 -27.22 39.25 -7.03
C LEU A 38 -27.86 40.58 -7.48
N LYS A 39 -28.86 40.55 -8.37
CA LYS A 39 -29.55 41.74 -8.91
C LYS A 39 -31.08 41.62 -8.83
N ASP A 40 -31.56 40.58 -8.13
CA ASP A 40 -32.95 40.16 -7.97
C ASP A 40 -33.79 40.16 -9.27
N LYS A 41 -33.17 39.86 -10.42
CA LYS A 41 -33.82 40.01 -11.73
C LYS A 41 -33.31 39.04 -12.79
N TRP A 42 -34.16 38.78 -13.78
CA TRP A 42 -33.80 38.05 -15.00
C TRP A 42 -32.74 38.81 -15.80
N ILE A 43 -31.69 38.11 -16.24
CA ILE A 43 -30.77 38.55 -17.29
C ILE A 43 -31.34 38.15 -18.65
N VAL A 44 -31.82 36.91 -18.76
CA VAL A 44 -32.56 36.39 -19.92
C VAL A 44 -33.90 35.88 -19.42
N ILE A 45 -34.99 36.56 -19.76
CA ILE A 45 -36.34 36.11 -19.36
C ILE A 45 -36.70 34.87 -20.18
N PRO A 46 -37.10 33.74 -19.56
CA PRO A 46 -37.46 32.52 -20.28
C PRO A 46 -38.68 32.75 -21.16
N LYS A 47 -38.50 32.62 -22.47
CA LYS A 47 -39.60 32.68 -23.45
C LYS A 47 -40.08 31.27 -23.75
N LYS A 48 -41.38 31.01 -23.55
CA LYS A 48 -42.07 29.78 -23.99
C LYS A 48 -41.89 29.67 -25.51
N LYS A 49 -41.06 28.73 -25.96
CA LYS A 49 -40.94 28.35 -27.37
C LYS A 49 -41.93 27.22 -27.64
N GLU A 50 -42.73 27.34 -28.69
CA GLU A 50 -43.36 26.17 -29.25
C GLU A 50 -42.33 25.36 -30.02
N LEU A 51 -42.35 24.04 -29.83
CA LEU A 51 -41.42 23.11 -30.42
C LEU A 51 -42.22 21.94 -31.00
N GLN A 52 -41.97 21.63 -32.28
CA GLN A 52 -42.41 20.36 -32.87
C GLN A 52 -41.53 19.26 -32.25
N ILE A 53 -42.15 18.35 -31.50
CA ILE A 53 -41.46 17.26 -30.80
C ILE A 53 -42.02 15.95 -31.35
N ASP A 54 -41.15 15.12 -31.91
CA ASP A 54 -41.54 13.79 -32.41
C ASP A 54 -41.70 12.82 -31.22
N LEU A 55 -42.93 12.74 -30.72
CA LEU A 55 -43.28 11.92 -29.56
C LEU A 55 -43.18 10.41 -29.86
N ASP A 56 -43.36 9.99 -31.12
CA ASP A 56 -43.34 8.58 -31.50
C ASP A 56 -41.90 8.05 -31.62
N ASP A 57 -40.94 8.84 -32.14
CA ASP A 57 -39.52 8.47 -32.10
C ASP A 57 -38.95 8.49 -30.66
N ILE A 58 -39.36 9.47 -29.83
CA ILE A 58 -39.05 9.48 -28.39
C ILE A 58 -39.58 8.21 -27.71
N ARG A 59 -40.83 7.84 -27.99
CA ARG A 59 -41.48 6.68 -27.41
C ARG A 59 -40.83 5.38 -27.89
N SER A 60 -40.62 5.22 -29.19
CA SER A 60 -39.98 4.03 -29.79
C SER A 60 -38.58 3.80 -29.22
N LYS A 61 -37.78 4.86 -29.12
CA LYS A 61 -36.44 4.79 -28.50
C LYS A 61 -36.50 4.46 -27.01
N ALA A 62 -37.52 4.92 -26.27
CA ALA A 62 -37.70 4.55 -24.86
C ALA A 62 -38.16 3.09 -24.69
N GLU A 63 -39.19 2.65 -25.42
CA GLU A 63 -39.73 1.29 -25.38
C GLU A 63 -38.68 0.23 -25.75
N GLY A 64 -37.76 0.55 -26.67
CA GLY A 64 -36.61 -0.28 -27.02
C GLY A 64 -35.63 -0.56 -25.88
N TYR A 65 -35.61 0.26 -24.81
CA TYR A 65 -34.88 -0.07 -23.57
C TYR A 65 -35.78 -0.81 -22.58
N LEU A 66 -37.05 -0.40 -22.42
CA LEU A 66 -38.00 -1.05 -21.51
C LEU A 66 -38.13 -2.56 -21.79
N GLY A 67 -38.10 -2.96 -23.06
CA GLY A 67 -38.11 -4.37 -23.49
C GLY A 67 -36.93 -5.23 -23.00
N SER A 68 -35.92 -4.65 -22.34
CA SER A 68 -34.82 -5.42 -21.72
C SER A 68 -35.17 -6.01 -20.34
N ILE A 69 -36.15 -5.46 -19.62
CA ILE A 69 -36.52 -5.95 -18.27
C ILE A 69 -36.93 -7.43 -18.30
N PRO A 70 -37.84 -7.92 -19.16
CA PRO A 70 -38.23 -9.33 -19.18
C PRO A 70 -37.08 -10.31 -19.49
N VAL A 71 -36.04 -9.84 -20.18
CA VAL A 71 -34.82 -10.65 -20.44
C VAL A 71 -33.97 -10.75 -19.17
N LEU A 72 -33.78 -9.63 -18.46
CA LEU A 72 -33.09 -9.60 -17.17
C LEU A 72 -33.86 -10.39 -16.10
N GLU A 73 -35.20 -10.30 -16.06
CA GLU A 73 -36.05 -11.07 -15.14
C GLU A 73 -35.93 -12.57 -15.39
N LYS A 74 -35.90 -12.98 -16.67
CA LYS A 74 -35.65 -14.37 -17.04
C LYS A 74 -34.24 -14.82 -16.62
N MET A 75 -33.20 -14.03 -16.90
CA MET A 75 -31.83 -14.36 -16.48
C MET A 75 -31.69 -14.45 -14.94
N MET A 76 -32.38 -13.60 -14.18
CA MET A 76 -32.46 -13.66 -12.71
C MET A 76 -33.15 -14.92 -12.19
N LYS A 77 -34.11 -15.47 -12.95
CA LYS A 77 -34.81 -16.72 -12.65
C LYS A 77 -34.02 -17.95 -13.06
N ASP A 78 -33.31 -17.88 -14.18
CA ASP A 78 -32.42 -18.92 -14.71
C ASP A 78 -31.03 -18.91 -14.02
N GLU A 79 -30.91 -18.22 -12.87
CA GLU A 79 -29.72 -18.07 -12.01
C GLU A 79 -28.44 -17.51 -12.68
N LYS A 80 -28.59 -16.86 -13.84
CA LYS A 80 -27.52 -16.26 -14.66
C LYS A 80 -27.08 -14.87 -14.16
N TYR A 81 -26.72 -14.77 -12.88
CA TYR A 81 -26.49 -13.49 -12.21
C TYR A 81 -25.39 -12.63 -12.85
N ASP A 82 -24.27 -13.23 -13.24
CA ASP A 82 -23.15 -12.58 -13.93
C ASP A 82 -23.60 -11.90 -15.25
N GLU A 83 -24.47 -12.57 -16.02
CA GLU A 83 -25.02 -12.07 -17.29
C GLU A 83 -25.97 -10.88 -17.06
N VAL A 84 -26.77 -10.91 -15.99
CA VAL A 84 -27.63 -9.78 -15.57
C VAL A 84 -26.77 -8.56 -15.28
N ILE A 85 -25.71 -8.71 -14.48
CA ILE A 85 -24.81 -7.61 -14.08
C ILE A 85 -24.18 -6.96 -15.31
N GLU A 86 -23.64 -7.76 -16.24
CA GLU A 86 -22.99 -7.26 -17.45
C GLU A 86 -24.00 -6.60 -18.43
N MET A 87 -25.21 -7.17 -18.56
CA MET A 87 -26.26 -6.63 -19.42
C MET A 87 -26.79 -5.29 -18.90
N VAL A 88 -26.94 -5.10 -17.59
CA VAL A 88 -27.32 -3.81 -16.99
C VAL A 88 -26.27 -2.73 -17.26
N GLU A 89 -24.97 -3.02 -17.11
CA GLU A 89 -23.93 -2.04 -17.45
C GLU A 89 -23.99 -1.62 -18.92
N LYS A 90 -24.18 -2.60 -19.83
CA LYS A 90 -24.35 -2.34 -21.27
C LYS A 90 -25.56 -1.45 -21.57
N ILE A 91 -26.64 -1.57 -20.79
CA ILE A 91 -27.83 -0.70 -20.90
C ILE A 91 -27.50 0.71 -20.40
N GLN A 92 -26.90 0.85 -19.22
CA GLN A 92 -26.54 2.16 -18.64
C GLN A 92 -25.58 2.95 -19.52
N ASP A 93 -24.55 2.31 -20.09
CA ASP A 93 -23.62 2.96 -21.01
C ASP A 93 -24.30 3.36 -22.35
N LYS A 94 -25.26 2.57 -22.84
CA LYS A 94 -26.07 2.94 -24.02
C LYS A 94 -26.93 4.17 -23.73
N LEU A 95 -27.62 4.23 -22.59
CA LEU A 95 -28.40 5.40 -22.17
C LEU A 95 -27.54 6.67 -22.03
N LYS A 96 -26.34 6.53 -21.45
CA LYS A 96 -25.39 7.63 -21.29
C LYS A 96 -24.92 8.19 -22.64
N ARG A 97 -24.51 7.31 -23.58
CA ARG A 97 -24.11 7.72 -24.94
C ARG A 97 -25.27 8.35 -25.71
N MET A 98 -26.47 7.75 -25.63
CA MET A 98 -27.69 8.30 -26.25
C MET A 98 -27.93 9.75 -25.79
N ARG A 99 -27.98 9.98 -24.47
CA ARG A 99 -28.18 11.32 -23.89
C ARG A 99 -27.14 12.34 -24.38
N SER A 100 -25.84 12.01 -24.33
CA SER A 100 -24.77 12.90 -24.79
C SER A 100 -24.94 13.26 -26.27
N SER A 101 -25.13 12.26 -27.14
CA SER A 101 -25.28 12.49 -28.59
C SER A 101 -26.53 13.31 -28.94
N GLY A 102 -27.61 13.21 -28.16
CA GLY A 102 -28.78 14.08 -28.28
C GLY A 102 -28.47 15.53 -27.89
N LEU A 103 -27.88 15.73 -26.71
CA LEU A 103 -27.51 17.06 -26.21
C LEU A 103 -26.56 17.79 -27.17
N GLU A 104 -25.62 17.07 -27.80
CA GLU A 104 -24.70 17.62 -28.80
C GLU A 104 -25.38 17.98 -30.13
N LYS A 105 -26.33 17.16 -30.62
CA LYS A 105 -26.94 17.34 -31.95
C LYS A 105 -28.19 18.22 -31.99
N GLY A 106 -29.01 18.18 -30.94
CA GLY A 106 -30.29 18.91 -30.86
C GLY A 106 -30.53 19.61 -29.53
N GLY A 107 -29.50 19.78 -28.70
CA GLY A 107 -29.60 20.46 -27.42
C GLY A 107 -30.58 19.78 -26.46
N GLU A 108 -31.21 20.59 -25.62
CA GLU A 108 -32.11 20.11 -24.55
C GLU A 108 -33.33 19.31 -25.07
N PHE A 109 -33.79 19.61 -26.30
CA PHE A 109 -35.04 19.10 -26.87
C PHE A 109 -34.84 18.03 -27.95
N SER A 110 -33.61 17.53 -28.11
CA SER A 110 -33.32 16.36 -28.93
C SER A 110 -34.13 15.14 -28.50
N VAL A 111 -34.55 14.33 -29.47
CA VAL A 111 -35.30 13.09 -29.23
C VAL A 111 -34.57 12.17 -28.25
N GLU A 112 -33.25 12.01 -28.40
CA GLU A 112 -32.43 11.15 -27.54
C GLU A 112 -32.35 11.66 -26.09
N ASN A 113 -32.25 12.97 -25.88
CA ASN A 113 -32.25 13.55 -24.52
C ASN A 113 -33.66 13.54 -23.92
N LEU A 114 -34.72 13.68 -24.72
CA LEU A 114 -36.11 13.56 -24.27
C LEU A 114 -36.48 12.10 -23.95
N ALA A 115 -36.04 11.13 -24.75
CA ALA A 115 -36.17 9.69 -24.46
C ALA A 115 -35.36 9.29 -23.22
N PHE A 116 -34.13 9.81 -23.06
CA PHE A 116 -33.38 9.64 -21.81
C PHE A 116 -34.11 10.29 -20.62
N LYS A 117 -34.65 11.51 -20.77
CA LYS A 117 -35.46 12.18 -19.73
C LYS A 117 -36.71 11.35 -19.39
N ALA A 118 -37.35 10.71 -20.36
CA ALA A 118 -38.49 9.81 -20.14
C ALA A 118 -38.09 8.55 -19.36
N LEU A 119 -37.00 7.87 -19.75
CA LEU A 119 -36.48 6.70 -19.03
C LEU A 119 -35.89 7.02 -17.65
N ARG A 120 -35.38 8.25 -17.44
CA ARG A 120 -34.97 8.77 -16.12
C ARG A 120 -36.19 9.13 -15.25
N ARG A 121 -37.34 9.42 -15.85
CA ARG A 121 -38.62 9.72 -15.19
C ARG A 121 -39.52 8.48 -15.05
N SER A 122 -39.08 7.32 -15.51
CA SER A 122 -39.74 6.03 -15.26
C SER A 122 -38.91 5.19 -14.29
N PRO A 123 -39.49 4.13 -13.68
CA PRO A 123 -38.74 3.24 -12.79
C PRO A 123 -37.56 2.53 -13.46
N PHE A 124 -37.48 2.49 -14.79
CA PHE A 124 -36.54 1.66 -15.56
C PHE A 124 -35.09 1.69 -15.06
N ILE A 125 -34.54 2.90 -14.85
CA ILE A 125 -33.14 3.06 -14.45
C ILE A 125 -32.90 2.58 -13.01
N ALA A 126 -33.90 2.69 -12.12
CA ALA A 126 -33.83 2.10 -10.78
C ALA A 126 -33.95 0.58 -10.87
N THR A 127 -35.02 0.06 -11.49
CA THR A 127 -35.29 -1.38 -11.61
C THR A 127 -34.08 -2.17 -12.13
N ILE A 128 -33.39 -1.70 -13.17
CA ILE A 128 -32.19 -2.40 -13.67
C ILE A 128 -31.00 -2.32 -12.69
N VAL A 129 -30.85 -1.24 -11.92
CA VAL A 129 -29.82 -1.11 -10.87
C VAL A 129 -30.12 -2.03 -9.69
N ASP A 130 -31.38 -2.13 -9.30
CA ASP A 130 -31.83 -3.00 -8.23
C ASP A 130 -31.60 -4.47 -8.62
N MET A 131 -32.02 -4.87 -9.84
CA MET A 131 -31.76 -6.22 -10.39
C MET A 131 -30.26 -6.55 -10.52
N LYS A 132 -29.40 -5.57 -10.84
CA LYS A 132 -27.93 -5.75 -10.82
C LYS A 132 -27.41 -6.00 -9.40
N THR A 133 -28.01 -5.34 -8.41
CA THR A 133 -27.62 -5.46 -7.00
C THR A 133 -28.08 -6.81 -6.45
N ASP A 134 -29.33 -7.21 -6.69
CA ASP A 134 -29.87 -8.53 -6.34
C ASP A 134 -29.07 -9.68 -7.00
N ALA A 135 -28.67 -9.52 -8.27
CA ALA A 135 -27.82 -10.49 -8.96
C ALA A 135 -26.47 -10.65 -8.24
N TYR A 136 -25.82 -9.53 -7.92
CA TYR A 136 -24.53 -9.52 -7.24
C TYR A 136 -24.60 -10.12 -5.82
N ASP A 137 -25.64 -9.77 -5.05
CA ASP A 137 -25.80 -10.28 -3.68
C ASP A 137 -26.15 -11.78 -3.67
N LYS A 138 -26.90 -12.29 -4.67
CA LYS A 138 -27.10 -13.74 -4.85
C LYS A 138 -25.83 -14.46 -5.27
N MET A 139 -25.09 -13.93 -6.24
CA MET A 139 -23.77 -14.44 -6.67
C MET A 139 -22.77 -14.50 -5.50
N MET A 140 -22.87 -13.57 -4.53
CA MET A 140 -22.01 -13.51 -3.35
C MET A 140 -22.54 -14.29 -2.12
N THR A 141 -23.68 -14.98 -2.21
CA THR A 141 -24.30 -15.69 -1.08
C THR A 141 -23.97 -17.19 -1.09
N LEU A 142 -23.22 -17.65 -0.07
CA LEU A 142 -22.95 -19.07 0.15
C LEU A 142 -24.05 -19.73 0.99
N ASN A 143 -24.80 -20.65 0.40
CA ASN A 143 -25.81 -21.45 1.09
C ASN A 143 -25.23 -22.71 1.75
N ASN A 144 -24.86 -22.61 3.03
CA ASN A 144 -25.20 -23.67 4.01
C ASN A 144 -25.11 -23.17 5.45
N GLY A 145 -25.88 -23.79 6.35
CA GLY A 145 -26.20 -23.23 7.66
C GLY A 145 -25.29 -23.64 8.82
N LEU A 146 -25.28 -22.80 9.86
CA LEU A 146 -24.92 -23.16 11.23
C LEU A 146 -25.82 -22.38 12.19
N GLN A 147 -26.46 -23.07 13.14
CA GLN A 147 -27.16 -22.43 14.25
C GLN A 147 -26.18 -22.15 15.40
N THR A 148 -26.26 -20.98 16.00
CA THR A 148 -26.07 -20.77 17.46
C THR A 148 -26.47 -19.34 17.84
N GLU A 149 -26.77 -19.12 19.13
CA GLU A 149 -27.39 -17.89 19.62
C GLU A 149 -26.37 -17.02 20.37
N THR A 150 -26.17 -15.77 19.95
CA THR A 150 -25.44 -14.77 20.77
C THR A 150 -25.97 -13.34 20.61
N GLY A 151 -26.57 -12.81 21.68
CA GLY A 151 -26.38 -11.43 22.16
C GLY A 151 -26.87 -10.22 21.34
N PHE A 152 -27.14 -10.34 20.04
CA PHE A 152 -27.82 -9.32 19.23
C PHE A 152 -29.20 -9.83 18.85
N SER A 153 -30.22 -8.96 18.89
CA SER A 153 -31.56 -9.35 18.44
C SER A 153 -31.52 -9.67 16.94
N LYS A 154 -32.24 -10.73 16.52
CA LYS A 154 -32.39 -11.07 15.08
C LYS A 154 -32.95 -9.89 14.25
N GLY A 155 -33.66 -8.97 14.91
CA GLY A 155 -34.12 -7.71 14.33
C GLY A 155 -33.00 -6.70 14.00
N TRP A 156 -31.86 -6.66 14.70
CA TRP A 156 -30.87 -5.59 14.41
C TRP A 156 -30.29 -5.70 12.99
N TRP A 157 -29.88 -6.91 12.58
CA TRP A 157 -29.39 -7.15 11.22
C TRP A 157 -30.51 -7.22 10.18
N LYS A 158 -31.70 -7.72 10.52
CA LYS A 158 -32.85 -7.62 9.61
C LYS A 158 -33.20 -6.16 9.36
N ASN A 159 -33.49 -5.39 10.38
CA ASN A 159 -33.98 -4.01 10.25
C ASN A 159 -32.92 -3.06 9.65
N ILE A 160 -31.61 -3.29 9.82
CA ILE A 160 -30.57 -2.55 9.08
C ILE A 160 -30.57 -2.84 7.57
N ILE A 161 -31.09 -4.00 7.14
CA ILE A 161 -31.19 -4.43 5.73
C ILE A 161 -32.64 -4.26 5.20
N HIS A 162 -33.65 -4.12 6.06
CA HIS A 162 -35.08 -4.18 5.73
C HIS A 162 -35.79 -2.84 6.01
N ASP A 163 -35.62 -2.25 7.19
CA ASP A 163 -36.16 -0.93 7.59
C ASP A 163 -35.37 0.24 6.97
N GLN A 164 -34.45 -0.03 6.05
CA GLN A 164 -33.85 0.95 5.15
C GLN A 164 -34.13 0.66 3.66
N LEU A 165 -35.06 -0.26 3.35
CA LEU A 165 -35.44 -0.60 1.97
C LEU A 165 -36.96 -0.59 1.68
N LEU A 166 -37.87 -0.54 2.67
CA LEU A 166 -39.32 -0.43 2.41
C LEU A 166 -40.06 0.50 3.39
N GLU A 167 -40.74 1.51 2.84
CA GLU A 167 -42.07 1.97 3.30
C GLU A 167 -43.09 1.58 2.21
N GLU A 168 -44.31 1.21 2.58
CA GLU A 168 -45.31 0.69 1.64
C GLU A 168 -46.14 1.82 0.96
N GLU A 169 -46.20 1.82 -0.37
CA GLU A 169 -46.97 2.82 -1.14
C GLU A 169 -48.50 2.61 -1.07
N GLN A 170 -49.22 3.72 -0.93
CA GLN A 170 -50.66 3.82 -1.16
C GLN A 170 -50.92 4.27 -2.61
N TYR A 171 -51.88 3.64 -3.29
CA TYR A 171 -52.24 3.93 -4.68
C TYR A 171 -53.56 4.70 -4.74
N TYR A 172 -53.74 5.55 -5.76
CA TYR A 172 -54.94 6.37 -5.89
C TYR A 172 -55.57 6.16 -7.27
N ALA A 173 -56.90 6.22 -7.34
CA ALA A 173 -57.61 6.16 -8.61
C ALA A 173 -58.80 7.10 -8.65
N ARG A 174 -58.88 7.83 -9.76
CA ARG A 174 -59.98 8.70 -10.18
C ARG A 174 -61.11 7.85 -10.76
N ASN A 175 -62.36 8.21 -10.47
CA ASN A 175 -63.51 7.56 -11.11
C ASN A 175 -63.48 7.75 -12.65
N PRO A 176 -64.16 6.91 -13.44
CA PRO A 176 -64.04 6.92 -14.92
C PRO A 176 -64.36 8.27 -15.58
N LYS A 177 -65.20 9.07 -14.91
CA LYS A 177 -65.65 10.40 -15.36
C LYS A 177 -64.67 11.54 -15.05
N GLY A 178 -63.63 11.31 -14.25
CA GLY A 178 -62.62 12.33 -13.91
C GLY A 178 -62.89 13.14 -12.63
N GLU A 179 -64.06 12.97 -12.02
CA GLU A 179 -64.65 13.88 -11.04
C GLU A 179 -63.97 13.78 -9.67
N LYS A 180 -63.84 12.56 -9.12
CA LYS A 180 -63.41 12.31 -7.73
C LYS A 180 -62.29 11.26 -7.65
N ILE A 181 -61.34 11.50 -6.75
CA ILE A 181 -60.17 10.66 -6.46
C ILE A 181 -60.50 9.74 -5.26
N SER A 182 -60.05 8.48 -5.31
CA SER A 182 -60.24 7.44 -4.29
C SER A 182 -58.91 6.75 -3.97
N VAL A 183 -58.77 6.15 -2.78
CA VAL A 183 -57.51 5.55 -2.29
C VAL A 183 -57.60 4.02 -2.24
N PHE A 184 -56.49 3.34 -2.53
CA PHE A 184 -56.36 1.88 -2.66
C PHE A 184 -55.02 1.42 -2.09
N THR A 185 -55.02 0.59 -1.05
CA THR A 185 -53.80 0.07 -0.39
C THR A 185 -53.27 -1.23 -1.03
N ASN A 186 -53.75 -1.61 -2.21
CA ASN A 186 -53.34 -2.84 -2.90
C ASN A 186 -53.32 -2.62 -4.42
N LYS A 187 -52.14 -2.83 -5.04
CA LYS A 187 -51.88 -2.48 -6.43
C LYS A 187 -52.71 -3.28 -7.44
N ASP A 188 -53.11 -4.52 -7.13
CA ASP A 188 -53.85 -5.34 -8.11
C ASP A 188 -55.37 -5.08 -8.07
N ASN A 189 -55.95 -4.81 -6.91
CA ASN A 189 -57.32 -4.29 -6.82
C ASN A 189 -57.43 -2.90 -7.46
N TRP A 190 -56.42 -2.05 -7.24
CA TRP A 190 -56.26 -0.76 -7.92
C TRP A 190 -56.21 -0.92 -9.45
N LYS A 191 -55.28 -1.76 -9.98
CA LYS A 191 -55.20 -2.09 -11.41
C LYS A 191 -56.54 -2.58 -11.96
N LYS A 192 -57.28 -3.41 -11.20
CA LYS A 192 -58.54 -4.01 -11.68
C LYS A 192 -59.69 -3.01 -11.76
N ALA A 193 -59.77 -2.06 -10.83
CA ALA A 193 -60.69 -0.93 -10.96
C ALA A 193 -60.37 -0.09 -12.21
N VAL A 194 -59.08 0.10 -12.51
CA VAL A 194 -58.60 0.92 -13.64
C VAL A 194 -58.76 0.22 -14.99
N LYS A 195 -58.37 -1.05 -15.08
CA LYS A 195 -58.36 -1.86 -16.31
C LYS A 195 -59.75 -2.38 -16.70
N ASP A 196 -60.54 -2.85 -15.73
CA ASP A 196 -61.82 -3.53 -16.01
C ASP A 196 -63.02 -2.61 -15.79
N ARG A 197 -62.96 -1.70 -14.79
CA ARG A 197 -64.06 -0.78 -14.43
C ARG A 197 -63.84 0.66 -14.93
N GLY A 198 -62.79 0.89 -15.70
CA GLY A 198 -62.51 2.17 -16.37
C GLY A 198 -62.14 3.33 -15.43
N TYR A 199 -61.82 3.07 -14.16
CA TYR A 199 -61.19 4.10 -13.31
C TYR A 199 -59.84 4.49 -13.93
N LYS A 200 -59.20 5.56 -13.46
CA LYS A 200 -57.84 5.91 -13.89
C LYS A 200 -56.93 6.07 -12.70
N GLU A 201 -55.66 5.72 -12.85
CA GLU A 201 -54.63 6.08 -11.85
C GLU A 201 -54.69 7.59 -11.59
N VAL A 202 -54.31 7.97 -10.38
CA VAL A 202 -53.76 9.29 -10.11
C VAL A 202 -52.61 9.06 -9.14
N ASP A 203 -51.53 9.80 -9.33
CA ASP A 203 -50.35 9.70 -8.48
C ASP A 203 -50.70 10.10 -7.02
N ARG A 204 -49.88 9.71 -6.04
CA ARG A 204 -50.11 10.07 -4.63
C ARG A 204 -49.94 11.57 -4.39
N ALA A 205 -48.91 12.20 -4.93
CA ALA A 205 -48.72 13.64 -4.82
C ALA A 205 -49.70 14.41 -5.72
N GLU A 206 -50.08 13.86 -6.89
CA GLU A 206 -51.19 14.37 -7.70
C GLU A 206 -52.52 14.27 -6.93
N ALA A 207 -52.78 13.20 -6.18
CA ALA A 207 -53.97 13.07 -5.33
C ALA A 207 -53.96 14.10 -4.21
N GLU A 208 -52.91 14.09 -3.38
CA GLU A 208 -52.73 14.99 -2.24
C GLU A 208 -52.71 16.47 -2.69
N ARG A 209 -52.19 16.78 -3.90
CA ARG A 209 -52.21 18.14 -4.45
C ARG A 209 -53.45 18.49 -5.24
N GLU A 210 -54.12 17.61 -5.98
CA GLU A 210 -55.43 17.99 -6.53
C GLU A 210 -56.46 18.16 -5.40
N LEU A 211 -56.33 17.42 -4.30
CA LEU A 211 -57.07 17.68 -3.06
C LEU A 211 -56.69 19.03 -2.39
N ALA A 212 -55.55 19.63 -2.76
CA ALA A 212 -55.08 20.94 -2.26
C ALA A 212 -55.05 22.07 -3.32
N GLN A 213 -55.28 21.78 -4.61
CA GLN A 213 -55.01 22.67 -5.74
C GLN A 213 -56.03 22.60 -6.88
N LYS A 214 -56.96 21.62 -6.93
CA LYS A 214 -58.33 21.95 -7.42
C LYS A 214 -58.94 23.05 -6.56
N THR A 215 -58.51 23.08 -5.30
CA THR A 215 -58.69 24.12 -4.28
C THR A 215 -58.03 25.48 -4.61
N SER A 216 -57.24 25.63 -5.69
CA SER A 216 -56.74 26.95 -6.13
C SER A 216 -56.66 27.21 -7.64
N ASP A 217 -56.39 26.25 -8.52
CA ASP A 217 -56.12 26.52 -9.95
C ASP A 217 -57.28 26.22 -10.92
N THR A 218 -58.48 26.08 -10.36
CA THR A 218 -59.77 26.31 -11.05
C THR A 218 -59.91 27.76 -11.58
N ILE A 219 -58.90 28.63 -11.37
CA ILE A 219 -58.94 30.08 -11.52
C ILE A 219 -58.39 30.61 -12.89
N SER A 220 -57.53 29.89 -13.63
CA SER A 220 -56.46 30.58 -14.42
C SER A 220 -56.29 30.41 -15.97
N LYS A 221 -57.10 29.62 -16.72
CA LYS A 221 -57.40 29.85 -18.19
C LYS A 221 -56.23 29.73 -19.24
N GLN A 222 -56.25 30.09 -20.56
CA GLN A 222 -57.13 29.80 -21.75
C GLN A 222 -56.47 30.08 -23.18
N LYS A 223 -55.14 29.91 -23.48
CA LYS A 223 -54.53 30.44 -24.78
C LYS A 223 -53.35 29.65 -25.49
N GLU A 224 -53.58 29.11 -26.71
CA GLU A 224 -52.72 28.93 -27.96
C GLU A 224 -51.35 28.15 -28.01
N LYS A 225 -50.74 27.75 -29.19
CA LYS A 225 -51.18 26.96 -30.42
C LYS A 225 -50.10 26.77 -31.57
N GLN A 226 -50.01 25.55 -32.16
CA GLN A 226 -49.02 24.97 -33.17
C GLN A 226 -49.51 24.96 -34.67
N PRO A 227 -48.96 24.26 -35.74
CA PRO A 227 -47.78 23.34 -35.99
C PRO A 227 -47.01 23.44 -37.39
N GLY A 228 -46.18 22.45 -37.82
CA GLY A 228 -45.64 22.19 -39.21
C GLY A 228 -44.24 21.49 -39.35
N GLU A 229 -44.03 20.49 -40.25
CA GLU A 229 -42.79 19.62 -40.35
C GLU A 229 -42.31 19.30 -41.84
N LYS A 230 -41.30 18.46 -42.24
CA LYS A 230 -40.40 17.49 -41.52
C LYS A 230 -38.93 17.19 -42.04
N PRO A 231 -38.62 16.43 -43.15
CA PRO A 231 -37.56 15.38 -43.09
C PRO A 231 -36.45 15.32 -44.21
N GLY A 232 -35.35 14.52 -44.03
CA GLY A 232 -34.39 14.17 -45.12
C GLY A 232 -33.05 13.42 -44.83
N VAL A 233 -33.08 12.09 -44.63
CA VAL A 233 -32.00 11.02 -44.76
C VAL A 233 -30.63 11.18 -44.02
N ALA A 234 -29.95 10.06 -43.67
CA ALA A 234 -28.85 10.00 -42.69
C ALA A 234 -27.76 8.92 -42.93
N SER A 235 -26.65 8.96 -42.16
CA SER A 235 -25.83 7.79 -41.78
C SER A 235 -25.12 7.98 -40.41
N LYS A 236 -24.23 7.06 -39.99
CA LYS A 236 -23.86 6.78 -38.58
C LYS A 236 -22.38 7.00 -38.24
N GLU A 237 -22.08 7.16 -36.96
CA GLU A 237 -20.80 6.70 -36.36
C GLU A 237 -20.98 6.27 -34.89
N GLN A 238 -19.99 5.60 -34.28
CA GLN A 238 -20.06 4.94 -32.96
C GLN A 238 -18.87 5.30 -32.04
N LEU A 239 -19.02 5.08 -30.73
CA LEU A 239 -17.94 5.23 -29.73
C LEU A 239 -17.72 3.92 -28.91
N PRO A 240 -16.48 3.64 -28.44
CA PRO A 240 -15.98 2.27 -28.21
C PRO A 240 -16.24 1.68 -26.81
N SER A 241 -15.62 0.53 -26.55
CA SER A 241 -15.85 -0.39 -25.41
C SER A 241 -14.61 -0.57 -24.51
N LYS A 242 -14.83 -1.12 -23.29
CA LYS A 242 -13.76 -1.52 -22.35
C LYS A 242 -12.88 -2.63 -22.97
N PRO A 243 -11.55 -2.65 -22.74
CA PRO A 243 -10.70 -3.78 -23.13
C PRO A 243 -10.94 -5.00 -22.23
N LYS A 244 -10.69 -6.20 -22.75
CA LYS A 244 -10.62 -7.45 -21.97
C LYS A 244 -9.21 -7.70 -21.47
N LEU A 245 -9.08 -8.35 -20.30
CA LEU A 245 -7.85 -9.04 -19.93
C LEU A 245 -7.63 -10.22 -20.90
N THR A 246 -6.43 -10.32 -21.45
CA THR A 246 -5.96 -11.43 -22.29
C THR A 246 -4.68 -12.00 -21.67
N LYS A 247 -4.37 -13.27 -21.96
CA LYS A 247 -3.15 -13.91 -21.45
C LYS A 247 -1.90 -13.15 -21.94
N ILE A 248 -0.85 -13.14 -21.12
CA ILE A 248 0.42 -12.48 -21.44
C ILE A 248 1.28 -13.45 -22.26
N ASP A 249 1.31 -13.23 -23.57
CA ASP A 249 2.43 -13.68 -24.41
C ASP A 249 3.59 -12.67 -24.34
N LYS A 250 4.80 -13.21 -24.50
CA LYS A 250 6.19 -12.65 -24.60
C LYS A 250 6.47 -11.14 -24.38
N ASN A 251 7.65 -10.88 -23.82
CA ASN A 251 8.13 -9.55 -23.42
C ASN A 251 8.26 -8.59 -24.64
N PRO A 252 7.74 -7.34 -24.57
CA PRO A 252 7.65 -6.45 -25.73
C PRO A 252 8.76 -5.39 -25.80
N PHE A 253 10.00 -5.70 -25.39
CA PHE A 253 11.09 -4.71 -25.33
C PHE A 253 12.05 -4.70 -26.53
N ASP A 254 12.01 -5.71 -27.39
CA ASP A 254 12.85 -5.76 -28.59
C ASP A 254 12.54 -4.67 -29.64
N HIS A 255 13.60 -4.30 -30.38
CA HIS A 255 13.73 -3.39 -31.54
C HIS A 255 14.12 -1.92 -31.31
N GLU A 256 15.44 -1.69 -31.35
CA GLU A 256 16.16 -0.70 -32.18
C GLU A 256 15.99 0.82 -31.96
N GLU A 257 16.99 1.56 -32.45
CA GLU A 257 17.23 3.01 -32.23
C GLU A 257 17.04 3.83 -33.52
N ASP A 258 16.74 5.13 -33.37
CA ASP A 258 16.99 6.14 -34.40
C ASP A 258 17.58 7.43 -33.78
N LYS A 259 18.41 8.19 -34.52
CA LYS A 259 19.37 9.16 -33.95
C LYS A 259 19.29 10.57 -34.54
N PRO A 260 19.30 11.65 -33.72
CA PRO A 260 19.57 13.02 -34.17
C PRO A 260 20.85 13.65 -33.54
N GLU A 261 21.44 14.62 -34.25
CA GLU A 261 22.77 15.22 -33.97
C GLU A 261 22.75 16.46 -33.06
N TYR A 262 23.88 16.77 -32.39
CA TYR A 262 24.12 18.02 -31.63
C TYR A 262 25.62 18.43 -31.61
N THR A 263 25.88 19.72 -31.40
CA THR A 263 27.12 20.50 -31.66
C THR A 263 28.48 20.02 -31.11
N ASP A 264 29.55 20.39 -31.81
CA ASP A 264 30.86 19.71 -31.89
C ASP A 264 31.68 19.61 -30.60
N GLU A 265 31.83 20.65 -29.78
CA GLU A 265 32.64 20.54 -28.55
C GLU A 265 32.02 19.56 -27.54
N LYS A 266 30.69 19.62 -27.36
CA LYS A 266 29.96 18.62 -26.59
C LYS A 266 29.92 17.28 -27.31
N GLN A 267 29.94 17.27 -28.64
CA GLN A 267 30.09 16.05 -29.41
C GLN A 267 31.44 15.38 -29.12
N ASN A 268 32.55 16.11 -28.97
CA ASN A 268 33.84 15.53 -28.62
C ASN A 268 33.89 15.00 -27.18
N GLN A 269 33.41 15.76 -26.17
CA GLN A 269 33.29 15.21 -24.82
C GLN A 269 32.35 13.99 -24.76
N MET A 270 31.22 14.01 -25.47
CA MET A 270 30.32 12.86 -25.53
C MET A 270 30.86 11.70 -26.40
N LYS A 271 31.69 11.94 -27.41
CA LYS A 271 32.38 10.89 -28.18
C LYS A 271 33.37 10.16 -27.27
N VAL A 272 34.18 10.89 -26.50
CA VAL A 272 35.07 10.29 -25.49
C VAL A 272 34.26 9.49 -24.46
N ILE A 273 33.25 10.08 -23.82
CA ILE A 273 32.45 9.39 -22.78
C ILE A 273 31.64 8.21 -23.35
N LYS A 274 31.19 8.25 -24.62
CA LYS A 274 30.52 7.11 -25.29
C LYS A 274 31.51 6.04 -25.76
N SER A 275 32.77 6.39 -26.05
CA SER A 275 33.80 5.42 -26.48
C SER A 275 34.18 4.41 -25.39
N TRP A 276 33.81 4.69 -24.13
CA TRP A 276 34.04 3.79 -23.00
C TRP A 276 33.06 2.60 -22.94
N GLY A 277 31.95 2.65 -23.69
CA GLY A 277 30.94 1.57 -23.69
C GLY A 277 29.98 1.62 -22.50
N LYS A 278 29.13 0.59 -22.41
CA LYS A 278 28.23 0.33 -21.28
C LYS A 278 28.31 -1.14 -20.87
N ASP A 279 28.02 -1.45 -19.61
CA ASP A 279 27.70 -2.83 -19.21
C ASP A 279 26.28 -3.24 -19.70
N PRO A 280 25.92 -4.53 -19.69
CA PRO A 280 24.57 -5.01 -20.03
C PRO A 280 23.44 -4.46 -19.15
N HIS A 281 23.77 -3.77 -18.04
CA HIS A 281 22.82 -3.15 -17.12
C HIS A 281 22.69 -1.62 -17.34
N GLY A 282 23.37 -1.08 -18.35
CA GLY A 282 23.29 0.31 -18.78
C GLY A 282 24.18 1.29 -18.02
N ASN A 283 25.06 0.81 -17.14
CA ASN A 283 26.10 1.62 -16.51
C ASN A 283 27.13 2.09 -17.53
N LEU A 284 27.76 3.24 -17.29
CA LEU A 284 29.05 3.54 -17.91
C LEU A 284 30.07 2.53 -17.39
N PHE A 285 30.93 2.02 -18.28
CA PHE A 285 32.08 1.19 -17.90
C PHE A 285 32.99 1.94 -16.90
N LEU A 286 33.69 1.17 -16.06
CA LEU A 286 34.73 1.66 -15.14
C LEU A 286 35.90 2.34 -15.89
N GLY A 287 36.04 1.98 -17.17
CA GLY A 287 37.20 2.09 -18.04
C GLY A 287 37.50 0.69 -18.61
N ASP A 288 38.11 0.61 -19.79
CA ASP A 288 38.78 -0.62 -20.27
C ASP A 288 40.30 -0.39 -20.34
N ASP A 289 41.06 -1.47 -20.55
CA ASP A 289 42.51 -1.49 -20.71
C ASP A 289 43.02 -0.52 -21.80
N LYS A 290 42.16 -0.09 -22.72
CA LYS A 290 42.51 0.81 -23.83
C LYS A 290 42.31 2.27 -23.43
N VAL A 291 41.14 2.63 -22.90
CA VAL A 291 40.76 4.04 -22.63
C VAL A 291 40.95 4.48 -21.16
N GLY A 292 41.03 3.55 -20.21
CA GLY A 292 41.48 3.78 -18.82
C GLY A 292 40.43 4.20 -17.80
N TYR A 293 40.78 4.05 -16.52
CA TYR A 293 39.85 4.09 -15.38
C TYR A 293 39.63 5.47 -14.75
N SER A 294 38.40 5.72 -14.26
CA SER A 294 37.99 7.02 -13.71
C SER A 294 37.52 6.92 -12.25
N ALA A 295 38.32 7.46 -11.32
CA ALA A 295 38.06 7.41 -9.87
C ALA A 295 36.70 8.00 -9.45
N LYS A 296 36.26 9.08 -10.11
CA LYS A 296 34.96 9.73 -9.82
C LYS A 296 33.77 8.88 -10.28
N ILE A 297 33.92 8.11 -11.36
CA ILE A 297 32.90 7.19 -11.87
C ILE A 297 32.88 5.94 -10.98
N HIS A 298 34.07 5.39 -10.69
CA HIS A 298 34.27 4.29 -9.76
C HIS A 298 33.59 4.51 -8.41
N GLN A 299 33.92 5.60 -7.71
CA GLN A 299 33.30 5.94 -6.41
C GLN A 299 31.79 6.18 -6.51
N ALA A 300 31.29 6.65 -7.66
CA ALA A 300 29.87 6.96 -7.86
C ALA A 300 28.99 5.75 -8.24
N GLN A 301 29.57 4.60 -8.60
CA GLN A 301 28.84 3.38 -9.00
C GLN A 301 29.25 2.14 -8.20
N TYR A 302 30.53 1.96 -7.91
CA TYR A 302 31.09 0.69 -7.42
C TYR A 302 31.42 0.69 -5.92
N VAL A 303 31.49 1.86 -5.27
CA VAL A 303 31.74 2.00 -3.83
C VAL A 303 30.43 2.21 -3.06
N THR A 304 30.20 1.40 -2.01
CA THR A 304 29.11 1.56 -1.04
C THR A 304 29.70 1.55 0.37
N LYS A 305 29.38 2.53 1.21
CA LYS A 305 29.78 2.60 2.62
C LYS A 305 28.58 2.87 3.52
N ASP A 306 28.55 2.26 4.70
CA ASP A 306 27.68 2.62 5.81
C ASP A 306 28.44 2.63 7.13
N GLU A 307 27.74 2.54 8.28
CA GLU A 307 28.35 2.63 9.61
C GLU A 307 29.14 1.38 10.03
N ASN A 308 28.87 0.22 9.43
CA ASN A 308 29.48 -1.06 9.82
C ASN A 308 30.09 -1.84 8.64
N SER A 309 29.89 -1.39 7.39
CA SER A 309 30.42 -2.06 6.21
C SER A 309 30.89 -1.12 5.11
N MET A 310 31.78 -1.64 4.27
CA MET A 310 32.17 -1.02 3.00
C MET A 310 32.36 -2.08 1.91
N VAL A 311 31.75 -1.86 0.75
CA VAL A 311 31.86 -2.68 -0.46
C VAL A 311 32.51 -1.87 -1.57
N ILE A 312 33.62 -2.34 -2.14
CA ILE A 312 34.33 -1.70 -3.26
C ILE A 312 34.42 -2.66 -4.45
N GLY A 313 33.64 -2.42 -5.50
CA GLY A 313 33.79 -3.17 -6.76
C GLY A 313 35.10 -2.84 -7.49
N THR A 314 35.89 -3.85 -7.90
CA THR A 314 37.21 -3.69 -8.56
C THR A 314 37.19 -4.04 -10.05
N PRO A 315 38.06 -3.42 -10.87
CA PRO A 315 38.55 -4.08 -12.08
C PRO A 315 39.47 -5.24 -11.68
N HIS A 316 39.39 -6.38 -12.37
CA HIS A 316 40.30 -7.50 -12.13
C HIS A 316 41.72 -7.17 -12.61
N THR A 317 42.71 -7.35 -11.74
CA THR A 317 44.07 -6.78 -11.91
C THR A 317 45.13 -7.78 -12.34
N GLU A 318 44.81 -9.08 -12.40
CA GLU A 318 45.76 -10.18 -12.66
C GLU A 318 46.51 -10.03 -13.98
N HIS A 319 45.85 -9.46 -15.01
CA HIS A 319 46.40 -9.33 -16.36
C HIS A 319 46.42 -7.88 -16.88
N ASP A 320 45.71 -6.92 -16.25
CA ASP A 320 45.74 -5.51 -16.65
C ASP A 320 46.64 -4.64 -15.75
N LYS A 321 47.69 -4.11 -16.39
CA LYS A 321 48.63 -3.14 -15.81
C LYS A 321 47.97 -1.80 -15.45
N LYS A 322 46.93 -1.34 -16.17
CA LYS A 322 46.22 -0.09 -15.84
C LYS A 322 45.27 -0.28 -14.67
N GLY A 323 44.57 -1.41 -14.60
CA GLY A 323 43.70 -1.82 -13.51
C GLY A 323 44.48 -1.95 -12.22
N LYS A 324 45.65 -2.60 -12.26
CA LYS A 324 46.58 -2.64 -11.12
C LYS A 324 47.03 -1.24 -10.66
N GLN A 325 47.48 -0.38 -11.58
CA GLN A 325 47.83 1.02 -11.25
C GLN A 325 46.65 1.83 -10.73
N PHE A 326 45.42 1.57 -11.18
CA PHE A 326 44.22 2.21 -10.68
C PHE A 326 43.87 1.72 -9.26
N PHE A 327 43.96 0.42 -9.02
CA PHE A 327 43.73 -0.20 -7.72
C PHE A 327 44.73 0.30 -6.66
N GLU A 328 46.03 0.22 -6.95
CA GLU A 328 47.12 0.73 -6.09
C GLU A 328 46.93 2.22 -5.74
N LYS A 329 46.48 3.03 -6.70
CA LYS A 329 46.36 4.49 -6.52
C LYS A 329 45.05 4.96 -5.88
N ASN A 330 43.95 4.22 -6.05
CA ASN A 330 42.60 4.72 -5.71
C ASN A 330 41.80 3.79 -4.78
N ILE A 331 42.13 2.50 -4.71
CA ILE A 331 41.38 1.52 -3.92
C ILE A 331 42.14 1.13 -2.65
N VAL A 332 43.45 0.91 -2.72
CA VAL A 332 44.30 0.69 -1.54
C VAL A 332 44.13 1.81 -0.50
N PRO A 333 44.20 3.11 -0.84
CA PRO A 333 43.93 4.18 0.13
C PRO A 333 42.53 4.15 0.74
N MET A 334 41.50 3.67 0.03
CA MET A 334 40.14 3.55 0.61
C MET A 334 40.07 2.41 1.63
N VAL A 335 40.85 1.35 1.45
CA VAL A 335 40.99 0.25 2.42
C VAL A 335 41.74 0.72 3.67
N GLU A 336 42.86 1.44 3.48
CA GLU A 336 43.64 2.05 4.56
C GLU A 336 42.80 3.06 5.36
N ASP A 337 42.09 3.99 4.67
CA ASP A 337 41.15 4.94 5.28
C ASP A 337 40.06 4.22 6.09
N PHE A 338 39.53 3.09 5.60
CA PHE A 338 38.49 2.33 6.32
C PHE A 338 39.03 1.63 7.57
N ILE A 339 40.28 1.19 7.58
CA ILE A 339 40.92 0.60 8.76
C ILE A 339 41.18 1.69 9.80
N GLU A 340 41.66 2.87 9.40
CA GLU A 340 41.91 3.98 10.34
C GLU A 340 40.61 4.61 10.87
N ASP A 341 39.57 4.75 10.03
CA ASP A 341 38.20 5.15 10.45
C ASP A 341 37.63 4.25 11.56
N ASN A 342 38.07 2.99 11.63
CA ASN A 342 37.58 1.97 12.56
C ASN A 342 38.68 1.46 13.51
N LYS A 343 39.75 2.25 13.71
CA LYS A 343 40.92 1.87 14.51
C LYS A 343 40.55 1.43 15.92
N GLY A 344 40.83 0.17 16.25
CA GLY A 344 40.53 -0.46 17.53
C GLY A 344 39.30 -1.37 17.54
N GLU A 345 38.45 -1.33 16.50
CA GLU A 345 37.37 -2.31 16.29
C GLU A 345 37.90 -3.60 15.66
N LYS A 346 37.08 -4.66 15.64
CA LYS A 346 37.33 -5.84 14.81
C LYS A 346 37.05 -5.53 13.34
N ILE A 347 37.89 -6.00 12.43
CA ILE A 347 37.68 -5.85 10.97
C ILE A 347 37.76 -7.23 10.33
N VAL A 348 36.81 -7.55 9.45
CA VAL A 348 36.90 -8.73 8.58
C VAL A 348 36.86 -8.30 7.13
N PHE A 349 37.80 -8.81 6.33
CA PHE A 349 37.71 -8.79 4.88
C PHE A 349 37.00 -10.06 4.41
N LEU A 350 35.86 -9.89 3.73
CA LEU A 350 35.22 -10.96 2.99
C LEU A 350 35.71 -10.91 1.53
N ALA A 351 36.18 -12.05 1.03
CA ALA A 351 36.76 -12.23 -0.30
C ALA A 351 36.01 -13.26 -1.19
N GLU A 352 36.25 -13.18 -2.50
CA GLU A 352 35.64 -14.02 -3.54
C GLU A 352 36.42 -15.32 -3.73
N GLY A 353 35.73 -16.47 -3.74
CA GLY A 353 36.23 -17.77 -4.22
C GLY A 353 37.40 -18.40 -3.46
N GLY A 354 37.71 -17.94 -2.24
CA GLY A 354 38.79 -18.50 -1.43
C GLY A 354 38.55 -19.96 -1.01
N THR A 355 39.63 -20.73 -0.86
CA THR A 355 39.60 -22.18 -0.55
C THR A 355 39.10 -22.51 0.87
N GLY A 356 39.19 -21.58 1.82
CA GLY A 356 38.61 -21.71 3.18
C GLY A 356 39.37 -22.65 4.14
N VAL A 357 40.00 -23.70 3.62
CA VAL A 357 40.52 -24.83 4.42
C VAL A 357 42.03 -24.75 4.70
N ASP A 358 42.78 -23.97 3.91
CA ASP A 358 44.24 -23.80 4.01
C ASP A 358 44.67 -22.43 4.58
N GLY A 359 43.72 -21.53 4.89
CA GLY A 359 43.97 -20.17 5.37
C GLY A 359 44.19 -19.12 4.28
N HIS A 360 44.14 -19.53 2.99
CA HIS A 360 44.19 -18.63 1.84
C HIS A 360 42.77 -18.31 1.36
N ASN A 361 42.07 -17.49 2.15
CA ASN A 361 40.67 -17.15 1.94
C ASN A 361 40.41 -16.16 0.78
N TYR A 362 41.39 -15.94 -0.10
CA TYR A 362 41.34 -15.10 -1.31
C TYR A 362 42.18 -15.73 -2.44
N TRP A 363 41.88 -15.39 -3.69
CA TRP A 363 42.72 -15.78 -4.82
C TRP A 363 44.11 -15.12 -4.76
N PRO A 364 45.22 -15.88 -4.89
CA PRO A 364 46.58 -15.35 -4.87
C PRO A 364 46.93 -14.60 -6.17
N LYS A 365 47.84 -13.63 -6.08
CA LYS A 365 48.27 -12.72 -7.17
C LYS A 365 47.22 -11.73 -7.69
N THR A 366 46.06 -11.67 -7.03
CA THR A 366 44.94 -10.78 -7.39
C THR A 366 44.93 -9.49 -6.56
N GLU A 367 44.03 -8.55 -6.87
CA GLU A 367 43.78 -7.40 -6.00
C GLU A 367 43.32 -7.81 -4.57
N GLN A 368 42.70 -8.98 -4.41
CA GLN A 368 42.19 -9.47 -3.14
C GLN A 368 43.30 -9.97 -2.22
N GLU A 369 44.41 -10.46 -2.77
CA GLU A 369 45.61 -10.78 -1.98
C GLU A 369 46.15 -9.52 -1.30
N VAL A 370 46.22 -8.40 -2.02
CA VAL A 370 46.69 -7.11 -1.48
C VAL A 370 45.76 -6.61 -0.35
N VAL A 371 44.43 -6.69 -0.52
CA VAL A 371 43.48 -6.34 0.55
C VAL A 371 43.62 -7.29 1.74
N GLY A 372 43.77 -8.59 1.47
CA GLY A 372 43.95 -9.62 2.48
C GLY A 372 45.22 -9.43 3.31
N GLU A 373 46.33 -9.02 2.69
CA GLU A 373 47.56 -8.66 3.39
C GLU A 373 47.40 -7.38 4.21
N ILE A 374 46.80 -6.31 3.65
CA ILE A 374 46.56 -5.06 4.39
C ILE A 374 45.70 -5.32 5.65
N VAL A 375 44.65 -6.14 5.54
CA VAL A 375 43.81 -6.49 6.70
C VAL A 375 44.51 -7.47 7.65
N LYS A 376 45.25 -8.49 7.17
CA LYS A 376 46.04 -9.39 8.05
C LYS A 376 47.15 -8.66 8.82
N ASN A 377 47.60 -7.51 8.35
CA ASN A 377 48.58 -6.66 9.04
C ASN A 377 47.97 -5.74 10.13
N TYR A 378 46.64 -5.68 10.26
CA TYR A 378 45.94 -4.95 11.32
C TYR A 378 45.69 -5.86 12.54
N ASP A 379 45.83 -5.34 13.77
CA ASP A 379 45.89 -6.14 15.01
C ASP A 379 44.61 -6.93 15.34
N LYS A 380 43.49 -6.54 14.72
CA LYS A 380 42.18 -7.19 14.83
C LYS A 380 41.57 -7.45 13.46
N GLY A 381 42.43 -7.66 12.46
CA GLY A 381 42.05 -7.97 11.09
C GLY A 381 41.94 -9.47 10.86
N GLU A 382 40.77 -9.91 10.41
CA GLU A 382 40.49 -11.29 10.03
C GLU A 382 40.12 -11.34 8.53
N VAL A 383 40.25 -12.51 7.90
CA VAL A 383 39.92 -12.70 6.48
C VAL A 383 39.13 -13.99 6.31
N ASP A 384 37.99 -13.90 5.65
CA ASP A 384 37.08 -14.99 5.32
C ASP A 384 36.61 -14.81 3.86
N THR A 385 35.93 -15.79 3.29
CA THR A 385 35.33 -15.71 1.95
C THR A 385 33.82 -15.68 2.05
N TRP A 386 33.16 -14.84 1.23
CA TRP A 386 31.69 -14.81 1.24
C TRP A 386 31.05 -15.99 0.51
N ASP A 387 31.80 -16.79 -0.25
CA ASP A 387 31.26 -17.90 -1.02
C ASP A 387 32.04 -19.22 -0.95
N GLY A 388 33.31 -19.29 -0.51
CA GLY A 388 34.14 -20.51 -0.45
C GLY A 388 33.42 -21.86 -0.30
N GLU A 389 33.04 -22.29 0.92
CA GLU A 389 32.34 -23.58 1.11
C GLU A 389 30.93 -23.62 0.49
N TYR A 390 30.28 -22.47 0.31
CA TYR A 390 28.96 -22.39 -0.33
C TYR A 390 29.04 -22.72 -1.82
N ASN A 391 30.17 -22.37 -2.45
CA ASN A 391 30.51 -22.47 -3.85
C ASN A 391 31.71 -23.42 -4.06
N ARG A 392 31.82 -24.47 -3.23
CA ARG A 392 33.04 -25.30 -3.17
C ARG A 392 33.32 -26.03 -4.49
N HIS A 393 34.60 -26.11 -4.86
CA HIS A 393 35.03 -26.58 -6.19
C HIS A 393 35.78 -27.93 -6.17
N ASP A 394 36.30 -28.37 -5.02
CA ASP A 394 37.28 -29.45 -4.89
C ASP A 394 36.73 -30.82 -4.44
N ASP A 395 35.43 -30.94 -4.14
CA ASP A 395 34.84 -32.12 -3.48
C ASP A 395 33.86 -32.97 -4.33
N GLY A 396 33.78 -32.74 -5.64
CA GLY A 396 33.08 -33.64 -6.58
C GLY A 396 31.61 -33.31 -6.88
N HIS A 397 31.27 -32.02 -6.90
CA HIS A 397 30.08 -31.45 -7.57
C HIS A 397 28.69 -31.90 -7.06
N LYS A 398 28.60 -32.55 -5.90
CA LYS A 398 27.33 -33.04 -5.31
C LYS A 398 26.97 -32.47 -3.93
N THR A 399 27.83 -31.60 -3.40
CA THR A 399 27.83 -31.19 -1.98
C THR A 399 27.89 -29.68 -1.78
N ALA A 400 28.47 -28.91 -2.71
CA ALA A 400 28.46 -27.45 -2.67
C ALA A 400 27.01 -26.89 -2.68
N PRO A 401 26.53 -26.25 -1.60
CA PRO A 401 25.11 -25.90 -1.42
C PRO A 401 24.52 -25.03 -2.52
N ILE A 402 25.33 -24.19 -3.17
CA ILE A 402 24.87 -23.28 -4.22
C ILE A 402 24.22 -24.01 -5.42
N TYR A 403 24.61 -25.24 -5.75
CA TYR A 403 23.97 -26.00 -6.84
C TYR A 403 22.57 -26.50 -6.44
N THR A 404 22.37 -26.84 -5.17
CA THR A 404 21.05 -27.19 -4.62
C THR A 404 20.15 -25.96 -4.56
N ASP A 405 20.64 -24.86 -3.97
CA ASP A 405 19.93 -23.57 -3.93
C ASP A 405 19.56 -23.08 -5.35
N LEU A 406 20.47 -23.26 -6.33
CA LEU A 406 20.23 -22.88 -7.72
C LEU A 406 19.17 -23.78 -8.37
N ALA A 407 19.23 -25.10 -8.15
CA ALA A 407 18.23 -26.04 -8.67
C ALA A 407 16.82 -25.78 -8.08
N GLU A 408 16.73 -25.48 -6.77
CA GLU A 408 15.48 -25.03 -6.14
C GLU A 408 15.01 -23.68 -6.71
N LYS A 409 15.90 -22.71 -6.92
CA LYS A 409 15.56 -21.38 -7.47
C LYS A 409 15.22 -21.41 -8.97
N MET A 410 15.63 -22.47 -9.67
CA MET A 410 15.28 -22.74 -11.07
C MET A 410 13.93 -23.46 -11.21
N SER A 411 13.61 -24.39 -10.31
CA SER A 411 12.38 -25.18 -10.31
C SER A 411 11.18 -24.35 -9.84
N GLY A 412 10.16 -24.21 -10.68
CA GLY A 412 9.00 -23.34 -10.42
C GLY A 412 7.78 -24.04 -9.79
N GLU A 413 6.65 -23.33 -9.73
CA GLU A 413 5.32 -23.94 -9.46
C GLU A 413 4.73 -24.66 -10.69
N GLU A 414 5.48 -24.77 -11.80
CA GLU A 414 5.15 -25.50 -13.04
C GLU A 414 6.15 -26.65 -13.23
N ASP A 415 5.76 -27.74 -13.90
CA ASP A 415 6.35 -29.10 -13.81
C ASP A 415 7.82 -29.30 -14.28
N GLU A 416 8.60 -28.23 -14.51
CA GLU A 416 10.04 -28.32 -14.78
C GLU A 416 10.86 -28.43 -13.48
N THR A 417 11.25 -29.65 -13.12
CA THR A 417 12.18 -29.91 -12.01
C THR A 417 13.63 -29.97 -12.50
N TYR A 418 14.49 -29.12 -11.93
CA TYR A 418 15.93 -29.10 -12.18
C TYR A 418 16.68 -29.73 -10.98
N THR A 419 17.81 -30.39 -11.24
CA THR A 419 18.68 -30.98 -10.21
C THR A 419 19.97 -30.18 -10.05
N ALA A 420 20.66 -30.38 -8.92
CA ALA A 420 22.01 -29.82 -8.72
C ALA A 420 23.00 -30.29 -9.80
N SER A 421 22.80 -31.48 -10.39
CA SER A 421 23.66 -32.03 -11.45
C SER A 421 23.50 -31.26 -12.76
N ASP A 422 22.27 -30.90 -13.14
CA ASP A 422 21.98 -30.07 -14.33
C ASP A 422 22.65 -28.69 -14.22
N MET A 423 22.63 -28.12 -13.01
CA MET A 423 23.22 -26.80 -12.73
C MET A 423 24.75 -26.79 -12.85
N THR A 424 25.42 -27.94 -12.82
CA THR A 424 26.85 -28.03 -13.18
C THR A 424 27.10 -27.72 -14.65
N GLY A 425 26.16 -28.10 -15.54
CA GLY A 425 26.19 -27.75 -16.95
C GLY A 425 26.09 -26.24 -17.15
N ALA A 426 25.15 -25.58 -16.46
CA ALA A 426 25.05 -24.12 -16.47
C ALA A 426 26.36 -23.45 -16.05
N MET A 427 27.02 -23.96 -15.00
CA MET A 427 28.26 -23.37 -14.49
C MET A 427 29.46 -23.60 -15.38
N TYR A 428 29.66 -24.81 -15.89
CA TYR A 428 30.67 -25.08 -16.91
C TYR A 428 30.50 -24.16 -18.13
N SER A 429 29.28 -23.97 -18.59
CA SER A 429 28.97 -23.13 -19.75
C SER A 429 29.29 -21.65 -19.49
N ASN A 430 28.99 -21.14 -18.28
CA ASN A 430 29.36 -19.80 -17.84
C ASN A 430 30.89 -19.60 -17.87
N LEU A 431 31.62 -20.43 -17.12
CA LEU A 431 33.07 -20.33 -16.93
C LEU A 431 33.83 -20.44 -18.26
N VAL A 432 33.58 -21.52 -19.00
CA VAL A 432 34.26 -21.79 -20.27
C VAL A 432 33.83 -20.80 -21.36
N GLY A 433 32.58 -20.33 -21.33
CA GLY A 433 32.11 -19.25 -22.19
C GLY A 433 32.86 -17.94 -21.97
N GLN A 434 33.13 -17.56 -20.72
CA GLN A 434 33.91 -16.36 -20.38
C GLN A 434 35.41 -16.48 -20.71
N GLY A 435 35.91 -17.71 -20.93
CA GLY A 435 37.26 -17.96 -21.45
C GLY A 435 38.11 -18.94 -20.64
N ASP A 436 37.56 -19.52 -19.56
CA ASP A 436 38.29 -20.47 -18.73
C ASP A 436 38.69 -21.74 -19.51
N ASN A 437 39.72 -22.43 -19.00
CA ASN A 437 40.22 -23.64 -19.63
C ASN A 437 39.15 -24.74 -19.60
N GLY A 438 38.52 -24.96 -20.76
CA GLY A 438 37.44 -25.93 -20.92
C GLY A 438 37.77 -27.36 -20.50
N LYS A 439 39.05 -27.75 -20.47
CA LYS A 439 39.45 -29.06 -19.94
C LYS A 439 39.44 -29.08 -18.42
N GLU A 440 40.10 -28.12 -17.77
CA GLU A 440 40.12 -28.01 -16.31
C GLU A 440 38.71 -27.77 -15.76
N ALA A 441 37.89 -26.97 -16.43
CA ALA A 441 36.49 -26.78 -16.07
C ALA A 441 35.62 -28.03 -16.30
N MET A 442 35.92 -28.85 -17.33
CA MET A 442 35.23 -30.14 -17.50
C MET A 442 35.61 -31.10 -16.37
N ASP A 443 36.91 -31.23 -16.09
CA ASP A 443 37.48 -32.12 -15.08
C ASP A 443 37.10 -31.66 -13.63
N SER A 444 36.74 -30.39 -13.42
CA SER A 444 36.45 -29.78 -12.09
C SER A 444 34.98 -29.42 -11.83
N TYR A 445 34.10 -29.41 -12.84
CA TYR A 445 32.69 -29.03 -12.65
C TYR A 445 31.67 -29.97 -13.30
N LEU A 446 31.93 -30.48 -14.50
CA LEU A 446 30.86 -30.90 -15.42
C LEU A 446 30.45 -32.38 -15.28
N THR A 447 29.25 -32.64 -14.76
CA THR A 447 28.66 -33.99 -14.72
C THR A 447 28.11 -34.42 -16.09
N GLU A 448 27.82 -35.72 -16.26
CA GLU A 448 27.13 -36.22 -17.47
C GLU A 448 25.71 -35.65 -17.60
N ASP A 449 24.99 -35.47 -16.49
CA ASP A 449 23.68 -34.81 -16.50
C ASP A 449 23.82 -33.33 -16.91
N GLY A 450 24.86 -32.64 -16.43
CA GLY A 450 25.22 -31.29 -16.86
C GLY A 450 25.56 -31.19 -18.36
N LYS A 451 26.20 -32.20 -18.95
CA LYS A 451 26.42 -32.29 -20.41
C LYS A 451 25.08 -32.43 -21.14
N GLN A 452 24.21 -33.32 -20.66
CA GLN A 452 22.90 -33.55 -21.27
C GLN A 452 22.02 -32.30 -21.19
N PHE A 453 21.96 -31.64 -20.03
CA PHE A 453 21.29 -30.36 -19.83
C PHE A 453 21.74 -29.29 -20.84
N LEU A 454 23.05 -29.18 -21.12
CA LEU A 454 23.55 -28.25 -22.13
C LEU A 454 23.17 -28.64 -23.57
N ILE A 455 23.21 -29.93 -23.91
CA ILE A 455 22.81 -30.46 -25.22
C ILE A 455 21.31 -30.21 -25.46
N ASP A 456 20.46 -30.50 -24.47
CA ASP A 456 19.00 -30.29 -24.54
C ASP A 456 18.65 -28.80 -24.65
N ASN A 457 19.45 -27.93 -24.02
CA ASN A 457 19.36 -26.47 -24.17
C ASN A 457 20.08 -25.92 -25.42
N GLY A 458 20.54 -26.79 -26.32
CA GLY A 458 20.94 -26.45 -27.68
C GLY A 458 22.44 -26.27 -27.92
N TYR A 459 23.31 -26.66 -26.98
CA TYR A 459 24.76 -26.76 -27.23
C TYR A 459 25.06 -27.85 -28.27
N LYS A 460 26.02 -27.59 -29.17
CA LYS A 460 26.37 -28.48 -30.29
C LYS A 460 27.87 -28.71 -30.47
N GLY A 461 28.69 -28.02 -29.67
CA GLY A 461 30.13 -28.26 -29.62
C GLY A 461 30.49 -29.50 -28.82
N SER A 462 31.76 -29.59 -28.43
CA SER A 462 32.30 -30.70 -27.65
C SER A 462 32.68 -30.33 -26.22
N PHE A 463 33.00 -31.35 -25.44
CA PHE A 463 33.49 -31.27 -24.07
C PHE A 463 34.88 -31.95 -24.00
N PRO A 464 35.98 -31.21 -23.76
CA PRO A 464 36.09 -29.74 -23.79
C PRO A 464 35.89 -29.17 -25.21
N PRO A 465 35.70 -27.84 -25.38
CA PRO A 465 35.43 -27.25 -26.68
C PRO A 465 36.70 -27.24 -27.56
N LYS A 466 36.57 -27.57 -28.83
CA LYS A 466 37.71 -27.69 -29.77
C LYS A 466 38.19 -26.35 -30.33
N ASP A 467 37.30 -25.37 -30.44
CA ASP A 467 37.62 -24.07 -31.04
C ASP A 467 36.77 -22.92 -30.47
N LYS A 468 37.09 -21.70 -30.92
CA LYS A 468 36.47 -20.46 -30.44
C LYS A 468 34.98 -20.32 -30.78
N SER A 469 34.47 -21.06 -31.76
CA SER A 469 33.03 -21.07 -32.08
C SER A 469 32.24 -21.93 -31.10
N GLU A 470 32.78 -23.07 -30.68
CA GLU A 470 32.20 -23.89 -29.60
C GLU A 470 32.23 -23.11 -28.26
N VAL A 471 33.34 -22.43 -27.93
CA VAL A 471 33.43 -21.53 -26.77
C VAL A 471 32.40 -20.39 -26.86
N LYS A 472 32.28 -19.72 -28.02
CA LYS A 472 31.28 -18.66 -28.20
C LYS A 472 29.85 -19.18 -28.06
N GLN A 473 29.56 -20.44 -28.42
CA GLN A 473 28.23 -21.02 -28.20
C GLN A 473 27.89 -21.09 -26.71
N LEU A 474 28.83 -21.47 -25.84
CA LEU A 474 28.63 -21.47 -24.39
C LEU A 474 28.43 -20.04 -23.85
N TYR A 475 29.21 -19.07 -24.34
CA TYR A 475 29.02 -17.65 -23.99
C TYR A 475 27.62 -17.14 -24.39
N ASP A 476 27.20 -17.34 -25.64
CA ASP A 476 25.91 -16.90 -26.19
C ASP A 476 24.69 -17.58 -25.52
N MET A 477 24.90 -18.70 -24.82
CA MET A 477 23.89 -19.38 -24.01
C MET A 477 23.75 -18.77 -22.61
N ASN A 478 24.81 -18.19 -22.05
CA ASN A 478 24.80 -17.52 -20.73
C ASN A 478 24.49 -16.03 -20.82
N TYR A 479 24.96 -15.38 -21.88
CA TYR A 479 24.82 -13.95 -22.17
C TYR A 479 24.05 -13.73 -23.49
N PRO A 480 22.79 -14.21 -23.58
CA PRO A 480 21.96 -14.02 -24.77
C PRO A 480 21.83 -12.54 -25.18
N GLU A 481 21.92 -11.60 -24.24
CA GLU A 481 21.95 -10.16 -24.44
C GLU A 481 23.05 -9.66 -25.40
N ASP A 482 24.26 -10.21 -25.30
CA ASP A 482 25.37 -9.83 -26.18
C ASP A 482 25.21 -10.40 -27.60
N SER A 483 24.27 -11.35 -27.77
CA SER A 483 23.77 -11.83 -29.06
C SER A 483 22.46 -11.18 -29.52
N GLY A 484 21.96 -10.16 -28.81
CA GLY A 484 20.74 -9.44 -29.15
C GLY A 484 19.44 -10.16 -28.79
N LYS A 485 19.42 -10.91 -27.68
CA LYS A 485 18.24 -11.62 -27.14
C LYS A 485 18.01 -11.21 -25.68
N GLU A 486 16.81 -11.40 -25.14
CA GLU A 486 16.52 -11.08 -23.72
C GLU A 486 17.44 -11.83 -22.72
N PRO A 487 17.96 -11.17 -21.66
CA PRO A 487 18.64 -11.83 -20.56
C PRO A 487 17.78 -12.92 -19.91
N GLY A 488 18.35 -14.09 -19.65
CA GLY A 488 17.58 -15.21 -19.08
C GLY A 488 16.59 -15.89 -20.04
N SER A 489 16.64 -15.59 -21.34
CA SER A 489 15.74 -16.14 -22.37
C SER A 489 15.83 -17.67 -22.59
N ASN A 490 16.76 -18.35 -21.93
CA ASN A 490 16.90 -19.80 -21.93
C ASN A 490 17.32 -20.29 -20.52
N PRO A 491 17.10 -21.58 -20.16
CA PRO A 491 17.46 -22.12 -18.84
C PRO A 491 18.91 -21.91 -18.40
N VAL A 492 19.89 -21.89 -19.30
CA VAL A 492 21.32 -21.64 -18.96
C VAL A 492 21.50 -20.18 -18.51
N ALA A 493 21.01 -19.22 -19.30
CA ALA A 493 21.02 -17.80 -18.91
C ALA A 493 20.17 -17.52 -17.64
N LYS A 494 19.04 -18.22 -17.47
CA LYS A 494 18.19 -18.13 -16.26
C LYS A 494 18.96 -18.62 -15.03
N ALA A 495 19.68 -19.75 -15.14
CA ALA A 495 20.55 -20.26 -14.10
C ALA A 495 21.70 -19.29 -13.80
N GLN A 496 22.33 -18.70 -14.81
CA GLN A 496 23.39 -17.70 -14.64
C GLN A 496 22.90 -16.44 -13.90
N LEU A 497 21.70 -15.93 -14.21
CA LEU A 497 21.11 -14.81 -13.47
C LEU A 497 20.77 -15.19 -12.01
N ALA A 498 20.24 -16.39 -11.78
CA ALA A 498 19.89 -16.90 -10.46
C ALA A 498 21.13 -17.16 -9.58
N TRP A 499 22.20 -17.70 -10.16
CA TRP A 499 23.51 -17.91 -9.54
C TRP A 499 24.12 -16.59 -9.07
N ASN A 500 24.19 -15.61 -9.98
CA ASN A 500 24.70 -14.29 -9.66
C ASN A 500 23.87 -13.59 -8.57
N GLN A 501 22.57 -13.89 -8.47
CA GLN A 501 21.74 -13.45 -7.34
C GLN A 501 22.06 -14.21 -6.05
N LEU A 502 22.21 -15.55 -6.08
CA LEU A 502 22.57 -16.34 -4.89
C LEU A 502 23.91 -15.93 -4.27
N ARG A 503 24.94 -15.69 -5.09
CA ARG A 503 26.24 -15.17 -4.58
C ARG A 503 26.09 -13.79 -3.92
N ARG A 504 25.23 -12.90 -4.44
CA ARG A 504 24.89 -11.61 -3.80
C ARG A 504 24.09 -11.81 -2.50
N ASP A 505 23.11 -12.71 -2.49
CA ASP A 505 22.29 -13.03 -1.32
C ASP A 505 23.18 -13.57 -0.17
N ASN A 506 24.11 -14.47 -0.49
CA ASN A 506 25.05 -15.07 0.47
C ASN A 506 26.09 -14.07 0.99
N MET A 507 26.59 -13.17 0.13
CA MET A 507 27.49 -12.07 0.51
C MET A 507 26.81 -11.10 1.48
N ALA A 508 25.55 -10.72 1.21
CA ALA A 508 24.78 -9.89 2.13
C ALA A 508 24.52 -10.61 3.46
N ARG A 509 24.22 -11.91 3.43
CA ARG A 509 24.02 -12.76 4.62
C ARG A 509 25.27 -12.79 5.51
N LYS A 510 26.44 -13.19 4.98
CA LYS A 510 27.71 -13.23 5.75
C LYS A 510 28.09 -11.83 6.25
N THR A 511 27.88 -10.77 5.45
CA THR A 511 28.08 -9.38 5.89
C THR A 511 27.23 -9.05 7.13
N GLU A 512 25.94 -9.38 7.14
CA GLU A 512 25.11 -9.13 8.32
C GLU A 512 25.50 -10.01 9.53
N GLU A 513 26.00 -11.23 9.32
CA GLU A 513 26.42 -12.14 10.39
C GLU A 513 27.64 -11.58 11.14
N TYR A 514 28.70 -11.22 10.43
CA TYR A 514 29.88 -10.59 11.05
C TYR A 514 29.57 -9.25 11.73
N ILE A 515 28.65 -8.43 11.20
CA ILE A 515 28.17 -7.21 11.86
C ILE A 515 27.46 -7.53 13.19
N LYS A 516 26.68 -8.62 13.27
CA LYS A 516 26.02 -9.06 14.51
C LYS A 516 27.02 -9.57 15.56
N GLU A 517 28.17 -10.08 15.11
CA GLU A 517 29.30 -10.50 15.96
C GLU A 517 30.24 -9.34 16.35
N GLY A 518 29.98 -8.12 15.87
CA GLY A 518 30.72 -6.91 16.24
C GLY A 518 31.91 -6.57 15.34
N TYR A 519 31.98 -7.15 14.15
CA TYR A 519 32.99 -6.81 13.14
C TYR A 519 32.53 -5.65 12.25
N LYS A 520 33.50 -4.86 11.79
CA LYS A 520 33.37 -4.00 10.62
C LYS A 520 33.73 -4.81 9.38
N VAL A 521 32.85 -4.82 8.38
CA VAL A 521 32.98 -5.70 7.21
C VAL A 521 33.48 -4.95 5.99
N LEU A 522 34.66 -5.32 5.50
CA LEU A 522 35.17 -4.91 4.20
C LEU A 522 34.85 -6.00 3.17
N VAL A 523 34.39 -5.60 1.99
CA VAL A 523 34.16 -6.53 0.86
C VAL A 523 34.71 -5.90 -0.42
N VAL A 524 35.49 -6.64 -1.18
CA VAL A 524 36.16 -6.14 -2.39
C VAL A 524 35.92 -7.09 -3.57
N PRO A 525 34.69 -7.13 -4.12
CA PRO A 525 34.31 -8.03 -5.21
C PRO A 525 34.61 -7.47 -6.59
N GLY A 526 34.51 -8.32 -7.62
CA GLY A 526 34.48 -7.85 -9.00
C GLY A 526 33.42 -6.75 -9.25
N ALA A 527 33.75 -5.79 -10.11
CA ALA A 527 32.97 -4.56 -10.36
C ALA A 527 31.46 -4.79 -10.52
N THR A 528 31.07 -5.82 -11.29
CA THR A 528 29.67 -6.17 -11.56
C THR A 528 28.86 -6.41 -10.27
N HIS A 529 29.44 -7.09 -9.28
CA HIS A 529 28.80 -7.32 -7.98
C HIS A 529 28.70 -6.03 -7.15
N GLY A 530 29.76 -5.20 -7.13
CA GLY A 530 29.75 -3.91 -6.42
C GLY A 530 28.70 -2.92 -6.93
N SER A 531 28.52 -2.83 -8.25
CA SER A 531 27.50 -1.99 -8.89
C SER A 531 26.07 -2.40 -8.54
N ALA A 532 25.79 -3.72 -8.54
CA ALA A 532 24.49 -4.27 -8.17
C ALA A 532 24.13 -3.95 -6.71
N ILE A 533 25.07 -4.13 -5.78
CA ILE A 533 24.89 -3.84 -4.34
C ILE A 533 24.63 -2.35 -4.10
N ASN A 534 25.37 -1.46 -4.78
CA ASN A 534 25.17 -0.01 -4.63
C ASN A 534 23.77 0.41 -5.12
N SER A 535 23.32 -0.18 -6.22
CA SER A 535 21.99 0.05 -6.80
C SER A 535 20.87 -0.43 -5.86
N GLN A 536 21.00 -1.62 -5.27
CA GLN A 536 20.07 -2.15 -4.26
C GLN A 536 20.04 -1.27 -3.00
N ASN A 537 21.20 -0.90 -2.46
CA ASN A 537 21.29 -0.09 -1.24
C ASN A 537 20.76 1.35 -1.43
N ARG A 538 20.93 1.95 -2.61
CA ARG A 538 20.31 3.25 -2.95
C ARG A 538 18.79 3.15 -2.93
N ASN A 539 18.22 2.10 -3.52
CA ASN A 539 16.78 1.89 -3.50
C ASN A 539 16.30 1.64 -2.06
N ARG A 540 16.95 0.78 -1.27
CA ARG A 540 16.60 0.55 0.16
C ARG A 540 16.60 1.83 0.98
N LYS A 541 17.64 2.68 0.86
CA LYS A 541 17.72 3.96 1.59
C LYS A 541 16.61 4.95 1.18
N GLN A 542 16.18 4.96 -0.09
CA GLN A 542 15.03 5.77 -0.53
C GLN A 542 13.69 5.21 -0.01
N GLN A 543 13.51 3.90 -0.01
CA GLN A 543 12.30 3.23 0.50
C GLN A 543 12.14 3.44 2.02
N GLU A 544 13.23 3.37 2.79
CA GLU A 544 13.26 3.73 4.21
C GLU A 544 12.87 5.18 4.47
N GLN A 545 13.40 6.12 3.68
CA GLN A 545 13.06 7.54 3.80
C GLN A 545 11.56 7.75 3.51
N PHE A 546 11.03 7.10 2.47
CA PHE A 546 9.60 7.18 2.18
C PHE A 546 8.73 6.54 3.27
N SER A 547 9.09 5.37 3.82
CA SER A 547 8.37 4.79 4.97
C SER A 547 8.33 5.75 6.17
N LYS A 548 9.44 6.44 6.45
CA LYS A 548 9.54 7.48 7.49
C LYS A 548 8.71 8.74 7.17
N GLU A 549 8.35 8.99 5.90
CA GLU A 549 7.46 10.09 5.46
C GLU A 549 5.99 9.67 5.46
N TRP A 550 5.66 8.52 4.86
CA TRP A 550 4.35 7.86 4.88
C TRP A 550 3.78 7.76 6.30
N ARG A 551 4.61 7.31 7.25
CA ARG A 551 4.25 7.26 8.67
C ARG A 551 3.76 8.62 9.19
N LYS A 552 4.33 9.76 8.75
CA LYS A 552 3.96 11.12 9.21
C LYS A 552 2.52 11.51 8.89
N GLU A 553 1.97 11.03 7.78
CA GLU A 553 0.61 11.40 7.33
C GLU A 553 -0.50 10.56 7.97
N LEU A 554 -0.12 9.54 8.76
CA LEU A 554 -1.04 8.70 9.55
C LEU A 554 -1.05 9.10 11.05
N LEU A 555 -0.38 10.19 11.44
CA LEU A 555 -0.18 10.55 12.86
C LEU A 555 -1.22 11.55 13.42
N THR A 556 -1.76 11.24 14.61
CA THR A 556 -2.22 12.28 15.58
C THR A 556 -2.22 11.86 17.06
N GLU A 557 -1.96 10.60 17.39
CA GLU A 557 -2.26 9.99 18.69
C GLU A 557 -1.00 9.77 19.58
N GLY A 558 0.14 9.39 18.98
CA GLY A 558 1.37 8.96 19.68
C GLY A 558 2.20 10.02 20.43
N GLY A 559 1.66 11.22 20.67
CA GLY A 559 2.27 12.24 21.53
C GLY A 559 3.73 12.62 21.18
N ALA A 560 4.62 12.53 22.17
CA ALA A 560 6.04 12.81 21.99
C ALA A 560 6.87 11.58 21.56
N TYR A 561 6.33 10.38 21.79
CA TYR A 561 6.95 9.09 21.51
C TYR A 561 6.89 8.74 20.02
N GLY A 562 5.87 9.26 19.31
CA GLY A 562 5.59 8.91 17.92
C GLY A 562 4.60 7.74 17.81
N HIS A 563 4.20 7.40 16.58
CA HIS A 563 3.33 6.23 16.36
C HIS A 563 4.14 4.95 16.23
N MET A 564 3.61 3.91 16.86
CA MET A 564 3.99 2.52 16.65
C MET A 564 3.40 2.01 15.32
N ALA A 565 4.20 1.24 14.57
CA ALA A 565 3.87 0.75 13.23
C ALA A 565 3.01 -0.53 13.27
N HIS A 566 2.15 -0.74 12.27
CA HIS A 566 1.75 -2.08 11.86
C HIS A 566 2.86 -2.75 11.02
N PRO A 567 2.83 -4.08 10.83
CA PRO A 567 3.74 -4.74 9.88
C PRO A 567 3.69 -4.10 8.47
N PHE A 568 2.50 -3.80 7.95
CA PHE A 568 2.32 -3.13 6.65
C PHE A 568 2.67 -1.62 6.64
N ASP A 569 3.00 -1.01 7.79
CA ASP A 569 3.62 0.33 7.82
C ASP A 569 5.15 0.25 7.62
N ASP A 570 5.71 -0.96 7.51
CA ASP A 570 7.12 -1.21 7.23
C ASP A 570 7.33 -1.83 5.86
N TRP A 571 8.08 -1.09 5.05
CA TRP A 571 8.21 -1.33 3.61
C TRP A 571 9.41 -2.22 3.29
N ASN A 572 10.32 -2.38 4.26
CA ASN A 572 11.49 -3.24 4.17
C ASN A 572 11.18 -4.70 4.54
N LEU A 573 10.02 -4.99 5.14
CA LEU A 573 9.62 -6.37 5.43
C LEU A 573 9.36 -7.13 4.13
N THR A 574 9.83 -8.38 4.10
CA THR A 574 9.68 -9.30 2.96
C THR A 574 8.36 -10.08 3.01
N PHE A 575 7.97 -10.72 1.91
CA PHE A 575 6.84 -11.67 1.93
C PHE A 575 7.10 -12.83 2.92
N LYS A 576 8.35 -13.28 3.07
CA LYS A 576 8.78 -14.23 4.12
C LYS A 576 8.57 -13.68 5.53
N ASP A 577 8.90 -12.41 5.78
CA ASP A 577 8.65 -11.75 7.07
C ASP A 577 7.16 -11.66 7.39
N PHE A 578 6.31 -11.36 6.41
CA PHE A 578 4.87 -11.37 6.59
C PHE A 578 4.33 -12.78 6.88
N LYS A 579 4.82 -13.83 6.21
CA LYS A 579 4.50 -15.23 6.53
C LYS A 579 4.93 -15.60 7.95
N ASN A 580 6.13 -15.20 8.38
CA ASN A 580 6.62 -15.39 9.74
C ASN A 580 5.74 -14.68 10.79
N ILE A 581 5.37 -13.42 10.56
CA ILE A 581 4.53 -12.63 11.47
C ILE A 581 3.12 -13.23 11.60
N ILE A 582 2.54 -13.74 10.50
CA ILE A 582 1.27 -14.50 10.51
C ILE A 582 1.40 -15.77 11.37
N GLU A 583 2.48 -16.54 11.18
CA GLU A 583 2.71 -17.78 11.91
C GLU A 583 2.98 -17.55 13.40
N LEU A 584 3.84 -16.61 13.77
CA LEU A 584 4.11 -16.23 15.16
C LEU A 584 2.83 -15.70 15.84
N GLY A 585 2.01 -14.94 15.10
CA GLY A 585 0.71 -14.46 15.54
C GLY A 585 -0.26 -15.58 15.88
N LEU A 586 -0.50 -16.50 14.95
CA LEU A 586 -1.45 -17.61 15.13
C LEU A 586 -0.93 -18.72 16.05
N SER A 587 0.39 -18.87 16.21
CA SER A 587 0.99 -19.87 17.11
C SER A 587 1.10 -19.41 18.56
N GLY A 588 0.85 -18.12 18.85
CA GLY A 588 1.05 -17.54 20.17
C GLY A 588 2.50 -17.12 20.47
N GLN A 589 3.42 -17.25 19.50
CA GLN A 589 4.86 -17.06 19.68
C GLN A 589 5.37 -15.64 19.37
N LEU A 590 4.49 -14.63 19.35
CA LEU A 590 4.85 -13.20 19.26
C LEU A 590 5.72 -12.72 20.44
N ASN A 591 5.87 -13.54 21.49
CA ASN A 591 6.69 -13.24 22.68
C ASN A 591 8.18 -13.63 22.53
N ARG A 592 8.63 -14.05 21.33
CA ARG A 592 10.00 -14.57 21.10
C ARG A 592 11.13 -13.57 21.35
N GLU A 593 10.94 -12.29 21.03
CA GLU A 593 11.98 -11.25 21.21
C GLU A 593 11.80 -10.43 22.48
N ASP A 594 10.55 -10.19 22.90
CA ASP A 594 10.16 -9.59 24.17
C ASP A 594 8.68 -9.91 24.43
N ASN A 595 8.22 -9.64 25.64
CA ASN A 595 6.87 -9.94 26.12
C ASN A 595 5.81 -9.16 25.33
N VAL A 596 4.77 -9.85 24.85
CA VAL A 596 3.61 -9.19 24.24
C VAL A 596 2.88 -8.37 25.29
N SER A 597 2.70 -7.07 25.05
CA SER A 597 1.95 -6.19 25.95
C SER A 597 0.68 -5.66 25.29
N GLU A 598 -0.34 -5.34 26.09
CA GLU A 598 -1.54 -4.68 25.60
C GLU A 598 -1.20 -3.29 25.02
N LYS A 599 -1.77 -2.95 23.86
CA LYS A 599 -1.82 -1.56 23.41
C LYS A 599 -3.03 -0.90 24.06
N LEU A 600 -2.77 0.18 24.79
CA LEU A 600 -3.75 0.85 25.63
C LEU A 600 -4.31 2.10 24.96
N ASP A 601 -5.64 2.19 24.91
CA ASP A 601 -6.40 3.33 24.41
C ASP A 601 -6.40 4.49 25.43
N GLY A 602 -5.22 5.03 25.70
CA GLY A 602 -4.97 6.06 26.71
C GLY A 602 -4.60 7.41 26.14
N GLN A 603 -4.40 8.36 27.04
CA GLN A 603 -3.86 9.67 26.68
C GLN A 603 -2.36 9.74 27.01
N ASN A 604 -1.52 9.65 25.97
CA ASN A 604 -0.06 9.63 26.07
C ASN A 604 0.54 10.83 26.83
N ILE A 605 1.53 10.58 27.68
CA ILE A 605 2.46 11.61 28.18
C ILE A 605 3.82 11.01 28.48
N MET A 606 4.88 11.79 28.29
CA MET A 606 6.22 11.42 28.73
C MET A 606 6.60 12.21 29.98
N VAL A 607 7.24 11.59 30.97
CA VAL A 607 7.69 12.26 32.21
C VAL A 607 9.15 11.97 32.51
N SER A 608 9.82 12.93 33.15
CA SER A 608 11.16 12.77 33.69
C SER A 608 11.30 13.48 35.04
N TRP A 609 12.47 13.37 35.66
CA TRP A 609 12.79 13.95 36.95
C TRP A 609 14.10 14.74 36.86
N LYS A 610 14.05 16.00 37.29
CA LYS A 610 15.15 16.98 37.22
C LYS A 610 14.96 18.04 38.29
N ASP A 611 16.04 18.61 38.84
CA ASP A 611 15.99 19.67 39.88
C ASP A 611 15.10 19.33 41.11
N GLY A 612 14.94 18.04 41.44
CA GLY A 612 14.05 17.59 42.53
C GLY A 612 12.54 17.69 42.23
N ARG A 613 12.15 17.83 40.96
CA ARG A 613 10.75 17.97 40.50
C ARG A 613 10.45 17.10 39.28
N LEU A 614 9.18 16.77 39.11
CA LEU A 614 8.69 16.12 37.90
C LEU A 614 8.58 17.14 36.75
N ILE A 615 9.03 16.70 35.58
CA ILE A 615 8.88 17.41 34.31
C ILE A 615 8.16 16.53 33.27
N ALA A 616 7.38 17.13 32.37
CA ALA A 616 6.56 16.40 31.41
C ALA A 616 6.71 16.90 29.95
N ALA A 617 6.75 15.96 29.01
CA ALA A 617 6.90 16.20 27.59
C ALA A 617 5.68 15.70 26.79
N ARG A 618 5.34 16.48 25.75
CA ARG A 618 4.23 16.22 24.80
C ARG A 618 4.62 16.47 23.34
N ASN A 619 5.85 16.91 23.10
CA ASN A 619 6.49 17.09 21.79
C ASN A 619 8.02 17.11 21.99
N LYS A 620 8.79 17.00 20.90
CA LYS A 620 10.27 17.04 20.90
C LYS A 620 10.87 18.31 21.50
N GLY A 621 10.18 19.46 21.40
CA GLY A 621 10.64 20.73 21.97
C GLY A 621 10.71 20.76 23.50
N HIS A 622 9.90 19.94 24.18
CA HIS A 622 9.95 19.77 25.64
C HIS A 622 11.13 18.89 26.08
N ILE A 623 11.57 17.96 25.22
CA ILE A 623 12.61 16.96 25.52
C ILE A 623 14.02 17.55 25.39
N LYS A 624 14.22 18.43 24.39
CA LYS A 624 15.51 19.08 24.08
C LYS A 624 16.26 19.63 25.31
N ASN A 625 17.59 19.53 25.25
CA ASN A 625 18.54 19.98 26.28
C ASN A 625 18.21 19.41 27.67
N ALA A 626 18.15 18.07 27.76
CA ALA A 626 17.76 17.32 28.98
C ALA A 626 16.55 17.93 29.71
N GLY A 627 15.45 18.14 28.98
CA GLY A 627 14.18 18.62 29.52
C GLY A 627 14.11 20.11 29.90
N LYS A 628 15.02 20.96 29.41
CA LYS A 628 15.07 22.40 29.77
C LYS A 628 13.73 23.14 29.60
N ASN A 629 12.97 22.80 28.56
CA ASN A 629 11.68 23.41 28.24
C ASN A 629 10.47 22.49 28.57
N ALA A 630 10.67 21.47 29.41
CA ALA A 630 9.61 20.53 29.77
C ALA A 630 8.60 21.15 30.76
N LEU A 631 7.34 20.69 30.68
CA LEU A 631 6.24 21.24 31.47
C LEU A 631 6.39 20.86 32.94
N THR A 632 6.21 21.83 33.82
CA THR A 632 5.93 21.59 35.25
C THR A 632 4.46 21.17 35.42
N VAL A 633 4.07 20.76 36.64
CA VAL A 633 2.65 20.55 37.01
C VAL A 633 1.78 21.78 36.67
N LYS A 634 2.29 23.01 36.87
CA LYS A 634 1.61 24.25 36.45
C LYS A 634 1.55 24.39 34.92
N GLY A 635 2.61 24.03 34.21
CA GLY A 635 2.66 24.01 32.74
C GLY A 635 1.63 23.06 32.12
N VAL A 636 1.49 21.85 32.66
CA VAL A 636 0.45 20.88 32.26
C VAL A 636 -0.95 21.43 32.53
N GLN A 637 -1.18 22.02 33.71
CA GLN A 637 -2.47 22.66 34.04
C GLN A 637 -2.82 23.83 33.11
N GLY A 638 -1.81 24.56 32.61
CA GLY A 638 -1.97 25.60 31.59
C GLY A 638 -2.27 25.05 30.20
N MET A 639 -1.49 24.06 29.74
CA MET A 639 -1.61 23.45 28.41
C MET A 639 -3.00 22.85 28.15
N PHE A 640 -3.62 22.24 29.16
CA PHE A 640 -4.95 21.65 29.05
C PHE A 640 -6.08 22.55 29.61
N ARG A 641 -5.84 23.84 29.84
CA ARG A 641 -6.87 24.79 30.32
C ARG A 641 -8.11 24.74 29.40
N GLY A 642 -9.29 24.60 30.00
CA GLY A 642 -10.58 24.52 29.29
C GLY A 642 -10.99 23.11 28.80
N ARG A 643 -10.12 22.09 28.84
CA ARG A 643 -10.41 20.76 28.27
C ARG A 643 -11.12 19.76 29.22
N GLY A 644 -11.92 20.25 30.18
CA GLY A 644 -12.74 19.42 31.08
C GLY A 644 -11.97 18.21 31.67
N ASN A 645 -12.56 17.02 31.54
CA ASN A 645 -12.00 15.78 32.10
C ASN A 645 -10.57 15.44 31.60
N ILE A 646 -10.18 15.85 30.39
CA ILE A 646 -8.83 15.63 29.84
C ILE A 646 -7.79 16.47 30.61
N ARG A 647 -8.15 17.70 31.02
CA ARG A 647 -7.31 18.53 31.87
C ARG A 647 -7.06 17.86 33.20
N ASP A 648 -8.14 17.39 33.82
CA ASP A 648 -8.10 16.84 35.16
C ASP A 648 -7.39 15.49 35.17
N ALA A 649 -7.57 14.66 34.13
CA ALA A 649 -6.79 13.44 33.89
C ALA A 649 -5.28 13.71 33.97
N PHE A 650 -4.76 14.63 33.15
CA PHE A 650 -3.34 14.97 33.13
C PHE A 650 -2.84 15.67 34.40
N VAL A 651 -3.62 16.61 34.95
CA VAL A 651 -3.24 17.36 36.16
C VAL A 651 -3.22 16.45 37.39
N PHE A 652 -4.12 15.48 37.50
CA PHE A 652 -4.06 14.45 38.53
C PHE A 652 -2.88 13.50 38.29
N ALA A 653 -2.65 13.06 37.05
CA ALA A 653 -1.57 12.13 36.71
C ALA A 653 -0.20 12.68 37.12
N VAL A 654 0.13 13.92 36.74
CA VAL A 654 1.44 14.50 37.08
C VAL A 654 1.59 14.85 38.57
N ARG A 655 0.49 15.03 39.31
CA ARG A 655 0.52 15.23 40.79
C ARG A 655 0.76 13.92 41.53
N ASP A 656 0.04 12.86 41.15
CA ASP A 656 0.19 11.52 41.72
C ASP A 656 1.60 10.96 41.40
N LEU A 657 2.11 11.18 40.19
CA LEU A 657 3.49 10.83 39.81
C LEU A 657 4.55 11.69 40.51
N GLN A 658 4.32 13.02 40.66
CA GLN A 658 5.24 13.90 41.40
C GLN A 658 5.42 13.42 42.84
N LYS A 659 4.34 13.00 43.52
CA LYS A 659 4.38 12.42 44.86
C LYS A 659 5.06 11.04 44.88
N ALA A 660 4.73 10.17 43.92
CA ALA A 660 5.29 8.83 43.87
C ALA A 660 6.81 8.83 43.62
N ILE A 661 7.28 9.65 42.67
CA ILE A 661 8.70 9.73 42.30
C ILE A 661 9.50 10.55 43.33
N SER A 662 8.90 11.57 43.99
CA SER A 662 9.58 12.30 45.08
C SER A 662 9.90 11.43 46.30
N SER A 663 9.16 10.33 46.47
CA SER A 663 9.37 9.37 47.56
C SER A 663 10.52 8.38 47.30
N LEU A 664 11.13 8.42 46.12
CA LEU A 664 12.30 7.60 45.75
C LEU A 664 13.61 8.30 46.12
N SER A 665 14.66 7.52 46.38
CA SER A 665 16.01 8.08 46.56
C SER A 665 16.55 8.69 45.26
N LYS A 666 17.48 9.66 45.38
CA LYS A 666 18.18 10.25 44.23
C LYS A 666 18.83 9.19 43.31
N LYS A 667 19.33 8.09 43.89
CA LYS A 667 19.93 6.97 43.12
C LYS A 667 18.88 6.19 42.31
N GLN A 668 17.68 5.98 42.85
CA GLN A 668 16.55 5.37 42.12
C GLN A 668 16.04 6.31 41.02
N GLN A 669 15.88 7.60 41.32
CA GLN A 669 15.48 8.62 40.35
C GLN A 669 16.45 8.69 39.16
N ASN A 670 17.76 8.84 39.43
CA ASN A 670 18.76 8.97 38.38
C ASN A 670 18.91 7.69 37.54
N LYS A 671 18.69 6.50 38.11
CA LYS A 671 18.70 5.21 37.37
C LYS A 671 17.62 5.11 36.29
N VAL A 672 16.54 5.91 36.36
CA VAL A 672 15.45 5.90 35.37
C VAL A 672 15.42 7.17 34.52
N PHE A 673 15.78 8.32 35.10
CA PHE A 673 15.53 9.64 34.49
C PHE A 673 16.79 10.40 34.07
N MET A 674 17.97 10.02 34.56
CA MET A 674 19.26 10.58 34.14
C MET A 674 19.29 12.13 34.13
N ASP A 675 18.76 12.75 35.19
CA ASP A 675 18.58 14.21 35.35
C ASP A 675 17.94 14.92 34.14
N GLY A 676 16.86 14.34 33.61
CA GLY A 676 16.11 14.88 32.49
C GLY A 676 16.59 14.42 31.10
N LYS A 677 17.65 13.60 31.00
CA LYS A 677 18.07 13.01 29.71
C LYS A 677 17.16 11.85 29.27
N ALA A 678 16.61 11.09 30.22
CA ALA A 678 15.71 9.98 29.94
C ALA A 678 14.27 10.30 30.35
N PHE A 679 13.31 10.04 29.45
CA PHE A 679 11.89 10.30 29.66
C PHE A 679 11.08 9.01 29.60
N MET A 680 10.38 8.69 30.69
CA MET A 680 9.43 7.58 30.80
C MET A 680 8.17 7.88 30.00
N ASN A 681 7.88 7.08 28.97
CA ASN A 681 6.60 7.08 28.28
C ASN A 681 5.53 6.37 29.12
N LEU A 682 4.36 6.98 29.26
CA LEU A 682 3.23 6.39 29.96
C LEU A 682 1.88 6.83 29.40
N GLU A 683 0.91 5.92 29.52
CA GLU A 683 -0.45 6.12 29.07
C GLU A 683 -1.34 6.47 30.29
N VAL A 684 -2.03 7.61 30.21
CA VAL A 684 -3.01 8.05 31.21
C VAL A 684 -4.37 7.46 30.87
N LEU A 685 -4.87 6.57 31.74
CA LEU A 685 -6.19 5.95 31.61
C LEU A 685 -7.13 6.54 32.67
N TRP A 686 -8.02 7.44 32.23
CA TRP A 686 -8.99 8.11 33.10
C TRP A 686 -10.42 7.82 32.60
N PRO A 687 -11.25 7.06 33.34
CA PRO A 687 -12.56 6.60 32.85
C PRO A 687 -13.50 7.72 32.37
N ALA A 688 -13.44 8.91 32.98
CA ALA A 688 -14.26 10.05 32.58
C ALA A 688 -13.74 10.80 31.33
N SER A 689 -12.58 10.42 30.79
CA SER A 689 -12.09 10.83 29.47
C SER A 689 -11.64 9.62 28.64
N ALA A 690 -12.33 8.48 28.77
CA ALA A 690 -12.11 7.31 27.91
C ALA A 690 -12.42 7.63 26.43
N ASN A 691 -11.57 7.15 25.52
CA ASN A 691 -11.70 7.39 24.08
C ASN A 691 -12.75 6.44 23.47
N VAL A 692 -12.38 5.16 23.29
CA VAL A 692 -13.24 4.04 22.83
C VAL A 692 -13.31 2.96 23.89
N ILE A 693 -12.15 2.48 24.38
CA ILE A 693 -12.07 1.50 25.45
C ILE A 693 -12.23 2.22 26.80
N ASN A 694 -13.12 1.71 27.63
CA ASN A 694 -13.20 2.12 29.03
C ASN A 694 -12.63 1.00 29.91
N TYR A 695 -11.49 1.29 30.56
CA TYR A 695 -10.78 0.37 31.45
C TYR A 695 -11.39 0.28 32.86
N ASP A 696 -12.51 0.98 33.11
CA ASP A 696 -13.29 1.09 34.35
C ASP A 696 -12.55 1.69 35.57
N LEU A 697 -11.24 1.48 35.69
CA LEU A 697 -10.37 2.01 36.74
C LEU A 697 -9.40 3.07 36.21
N ALA A 698 -8.96 3.95 37.10
CA ALA A 698 -7.98 4.98 36.80
C ALA A 698 -6.54 4.45 36.93
N HIS A 699 -5.83 4.35 35.80
CA HIS A 699 -4.49 3.79 35.71
C HIS A 699 -3.46 4.74 35.09
N LEU A 700 -2.22 4.62 35.53
CA LEU A 700 -1.04 5.17 34.86
C LEU A 700 -0.13 4.01 34.51
N VAL A 701 -0.02 3.68 33.23
CA VAL A 701 0.76 2.53 32.77
C VAL A 701 2.07 3.00 32.14
N PHE A 702 3.19 2.66 32.77
CA PHE A 702 4.52 2.88 32.21
C PHE A 702 4.78 1.93 31.05
N HIS A 703 5.33 2.43 29.94
CA HIS A 703 5.75 1.62 28.79
C HIS A 703 7.28 1.47 28.74
N GLY A 704 8.03 2.55 28.92
CA GLY A 704 9.50 2.52 28.96
C GLY A 704 10.11 3.92 28.87
N ALA A 705 11.32 4.10 29.40
CA ALA A 705 12.07 5.35 29.29
C ALA A 705 13.05 5.32 28.12
N ILE A 706 12.96 6.34 27.26
CA ILE A 706 13.90 6.58 26.15
C ILE A 706 14.90 7.66 26.60
N GLU A 707 16.17 7.45 26.31
CA GLU A 707 17.24 8.43 26.47
C GLU A 707 17.37 9.30 25.20
N TYR A 708 17.56 10.60 25.38
CA TYR A 708 17.63 11.59 24.31
C TYR A 708 18.89 12.45 24.39
N ASN A 709 19.47 12.76 23.23
CA ASN A 709 20.49 13.80 23.12
C ASN A 709 19.88 15.22 23.21
N ASP A 710 20.73 16.26 23.28
CA ASP A 710 20.26 17.64 23.44
C ASP A 710 19.39 18.15 22.29
N ALA A 711 19.57 17.60 21.08
CA ALA A 711 18.70 17.85 19.94
C ALA A 711 17.29 17.22 20.08
N GLY A 712 17.04 16.43 21.13
CA GLY A 712 15.78 15.74 21.38
C GLY A 712 15.56 14.54 20.45
N THR A 713 16.64 13.91 19.98
CA THR A 713 16.59 12.67 19.19
C THR A 713 16.86 11.48 20.12
N PRO A 714 16.08 10.38 20.03
CA PRO A 714 16.38 9.15 20.77
C PRO A 714 17.81 8.68 20.49
N VAL A 715 18.49 8.23 21.54
CA VAL A 715 19.82 7.57 21.45
C VAL A 715 19.86 6.20 22.12
N GLY A 716 18.85 5.85 22.92
CA GLY A 716 18.73 4.51 23.52
C GLY A 716 17.43 4.29 24.30
N GLU A 717 17.17 3.04 24.69
CA GLU A 717 16.13 2.68 25.67
C GLU A 717 16.81 2.35 27.01
N VAL A 718 16.30 2.91 28.11
CA VAL A 718 16.65 2.47 29.46
C VAL A 718 15.96 1.12 29.70
N ARG A 719 16.58 0.04 29.21
CA ARG A 719 15.98 -1.31 29.07
C ARG A 719 15.18 -1.75 30.30
N GLY A 720 13.88 -2.00 30.11
CA GLY A 720 12.99 -2.52 31.16
C GLY A 720 12.63 -1.53 32.28
N SER A 721 13.02 -0.26 32.16
CA SER A 721 12.78 0.83 33.11
C SER A 721 11.34 0.95 33.63
N ALA A 722 10.32 0.62 32.81
CA ALA A 722 8.92 0.64 33.26
C ALA A 722 8.64 -0.33 34.41
N ARG A 723 9.16 -1.57 34.34
CA ARG A 723 9.06 -2.56 35.41
C ARG A 723 9.89 -2.15 36.63
N VAL A 724 11.06 -1.56 36.40
CA VAL A 724 11.97 -1.09 37.45
C VAL A 724 11.37 0.07 38.25
N LEU A 725 10.82 1.08 37.56
CA LEU A 725 10.20 2.24 38.19
C LEU A 725 8.93 1.87 38.97
N GLU A 726 8.06 1.01 38.42
CA GLU A 726 6.89 0.52 39.14
C GLU A 726 7.28 -0.27 40.39
N GLY A 727 8.29 -1.15 40.30
CA GLY A 727 8.83 -1.87 41.45
C GLY A 727 9.38 -0.94 42.54
N MET A 728 10.13 0.10 42.17
CA MET A 728 10.63 1.11 43.12
C MET A 728 9.49 1.88 43.79
N ILE A 729 8.48 2.32 43.01
CA ILE A 729 7.30 3.04 43.53
C ILE A 729 6.45 2.13 44.42
N ARG A 730 6.39 0.82 44.13
CA ARG A 730 5.75 -0.20 44.95
C ARG A 730 6.45 -0.42 46.28
N GLN A 731 7.79 -0.48 46.28
CA GLN A 731 8.61 -0.63 47.50
C GLN A 731 8.38 0.48 48.52
N VAL A 732 8.17 1.73 48.07
CA VAL A 732 7.83 2.89 48.95
C VAL A 732 6.32 3.07 49.17
N ASN A 733 5.52 2.04 48.87
CA ASN A 733 4.05 2.03 49.00
C ASN A 733 3.33 3.19 48.27
N GLN A 734 3.94 3.76 47.24
CA GLN A 734 3.38 4.86 46.44
C GLN A 734 2.72 4.39 45.13
N HIS A 735 2.51 3.09 44.93
CA HIS A 735 1.90 2.55 43.70
C HIS A 735 0.37 2.73 43.63
N ILE A 736 -0.29 2.96 44.77
CA ILE A 736 -1.67 3.46 44.84
C ILE A 736 -1.60 4.93 45.26
N GLN A 737 -2.20 5.81 44.46
CA GLN A 737 -2.26 7.25 44.73
C GLN A 737 -3.71 7.74 44.85
N LYS A 738 -3.91 9.05 45.04
CA LYS A 738 -5.23 9.63 45.34
C LYS A 738 -6.20 9.54 44.16
N LYS A 739 -5.71 9.45 42.94
CA LYS A 739 -6.53 9.33 41.72
C LYS A 739 -6.16 8.11 40.87
N TYR A 740 -4.93 7.62 40.92
CA TYR A 740 -4.46 6.56 40.04
C TYR A 740 -3.81 5.37 40.75
N LYS A 741 -3.98 4.18 40.15
CA LYS A 741 -3.10 3.02 40.34
C LYS A 741 -1.97 3.07 39.30
N ILE A 742 -0.73 3.19 39.78
CA ILE A 742 0.47 3.14 38.94
C ILE A 742 0.76 1.67 38.59
N GLY A 743 1.13 1.41 37.33
CA GLY A 743 1.35 0.07 36.80
C GLY A 743 2.50 0.00 35.77
N LYS A 744 3.04 -1.21 35.64
CA LYS A 744 3.94 -1.65 34.57
C LYS A 744 3.12 -2.05 33.33
N PRO A 745 3.72 -2.36 32.16
CA PRO A 745 2.98 -2.84 31.00
C PRO A 745 2.11 -4.05 31.35
N GLN A 746 0.87 -4.07 30.87
CA GLN A 746 0.01 -5.23 30.98
C GLN A 746 0.47 -6.26 29.93
N PHE A 747 1.02 -7.39 30.37
CA PHE A 747 1.44 -8.46 29.46
C PHE A 747 0.26 -9.39 29.14
N LEU A 748 0.10 -9.70 27.86
CA LEU A 748 -1.01 -10.49 27.34
C LEU A 748 -0.60 -11.96 27.19
N ASN A 749 -1.52 -12.86 27.53
CA ASN A 749 -1.39 -14.27 27.19
C ASN A 749 -1.97 -14.50 25.79
N VAL A 750 -1.11 -14.85 24.84
CA VAL A 750 -1.46 -15.15 23.44
C VAL A 750 -1.40 -16.66 23.24
N PRO A 751 -2.52 -17.39 23.38
CA PRO A 751 -2.53 -18.83 23.11
C PRO A 751 -2.46 -19.11 21.60
N LYS A 752 -2.01 -20.31 21.25
CA LYS A 752 -2.11 -20.85 19.89
C LYS A 752 -3.57 -20.88 19.44
N HIS A 753 -3.84 -20.42 18.23
CA HIS A 753 -5.15 -20.47 17.59
C HIS A 753 -5.65 -21.92 17.49
N GLN A 754 -6.93 -22.18 17.80
CA GLN A 754 -7.49 -23.54 17.83
C GLN A 754 -7.38 -24.22 16.45
N ASP A 755 -7.97 -23.60 15.41
CA ASP A 755 -7.66 -23.92 14.02
C ASP A 755 -6.36 -23.21 13.59
N PHE A 756 -5.21 -23.64 14.09
CA PHE A 756 -3.94 -23.04 13.68
C PHE A 756 -3.66 -23.27 12.18
N SER A 757 -3.83 -24.51 11.71
CA SER A 757 -3.43 -24.93 10.37
C SER A 757 -4.32 -24.34 9.27
N GLY A 758 -5.64 -24.34 9.45
CA GLY A 758 -6.59 -23.74 8.51
C GLY A 758 -6.43 -22.23 8.44
N ARG A 759 -6.25 -21.54 9.58
CA ARG A 759 -5.96 -20.10 9.57
C ARG A 759 -4.61 -19.74 9.00
N LYS A 760 -3.53 -20.48 9.32
CA LYS A 760 -2.21 -20.28 8.68
C LYS A 760 -2.36 -20.35 7.15
N LYS A 761 -2.99 -21.41 6.64
CA LYS A 761 -3.26 -21.58 5.20
C LYS A 761 -4.10 -20.42 4.63
N TYR A 762 -5.16 -20.00 5.31
CA TYR A 762 -6.03 -18.90 4.87
C TYR A 762 -5.27 -17.57 4.64
N TYR A 763 -4.47 -17.13 5.62
CA TYR A 763 -3.69 -15.88 5.46
C TYR A 763 -2.51 -16.06 4.50
N PHE A 764 -1.85 -17.23 4.50
CA PHE A 764 -0.77 -17.51 3.54
C PHE A 764 -1.28 -17.45 2.09
N THR A 765 -2.43 -18.07 1.79
CA THR A 765 -3.03 -18.00 0.45
C THR A 765 -3.49 -16.59 0.06
N LYS A 766 -3.93 -15.74 1.01
CA LYS A 766 -4.19 -14.32 0.70
C LYS A 766 -2.92 -13.55 0.38
N LEU A 767 -1.87 -13.77 1.16
CA LEU A 767 -0.58 -13.12 0.98
C LEU A 767 0.09 -13.57 -0.33
N GLN A 768 0.05 -14.86 -0.65
CA GLN A 768 0.55 -15.44 -1.90
C GLN A 768 -0.22 -14.93 -3.13
N LYS A 769 -1.53 -14.63 -3.03
CA LYS A 769 -2.26 -13.99 -4.13
C LYS A 769 -1.73 -12.59 -4.46
N LEU A 770 -1.39 -11.80 -3.44
CA LEU A 770 -0.80 -10.46 -3.61
C LEU A 770 0.67 -10.55 -4.07
N GLN A 771 1.40 -11.53 -3.56
CA GLN A 771 2.77 -11.86 -3.99
C GLN A 771 2.82 -12.21 -5.49
N ASN A 772 1.93 -13.09 -5.93
CA ASN A 772 1.91 -13.61 -7.31
C ASN A 772 1.34 -12.59 -8.32
N GLU A 773 0.62 -11.54 -7.88
CA GLU A 773 0.11 -10.45 -8.73
C GLU A 773 1.22 -9.83 -9.60
N TYR A 774 2.42 -9.67 -9.02
CA TYR A 774 3.62 -9.18 -9.72
C TYR A 774 4.76 -10.22 -9.76
N ARG A 775 4.43 -11.52 -9.63
CA ARG A 775 5.37 -12.67 -9.66
C ARG A 775 6.56 -12.53 -8.69
N LEU A 776 6.29 -12.11 -7.45
CA LEU A 776 7.33 -11.81 -6.45
C LEU A 776 7.77 -13.05 -5.65
N SER A 777 9.03 -13.07 -5.25
CA SER A 777 9.62 -14.10 -4.39
C SER A 777 9.36 -13.84 -2.90
N ASP A 778 9.58 -14.85 -2.07
CA ASP A 778 9.50 -14.71 -0.60
C ASP A 778 10.54 -13.73 -0.04
N SER A 779 11.68 -13.57 -0.73
CA SER A 779 12.74 -12.61 -0.45
C SER A 779 12.39 -11.16 -0.83
N ASP A 780 11.39 -10.94 -1.69
CA ASP A 780 11.07 -9.58 -2.15
C ASP A 780 10.39 -8.76 -1.06
N THR A 781 10.72 -7.46 -1.04
CA THR A 781 10.19 -6.51 -0.07
C THR A 781 8.80 -6.05 -0.44
N PHE A 782 8.01 -5.66 0.57
CA PHE A 782 6.72 -5.01 0.36
C PHE A 782 6.85 -3.71 -0.45
N SER A 783 7.99 -3.03 -0.36
CA SER A 783 8.31 -1.89 -1.22
C SER A 783 8.48 -2.25 -2.70
N LEU A 784 8.89 -3.46 -3.06
CA LEU A 784 8.97 -3.88 -4.46
C LEU A 784 7.56 -4.14 -5.02
N TYR A 785 6.67 -4.78 -4.26
CA TYR A 785 5.24 -4.87 -4.62
C TYR A 785 4.66 -3.49 -4.95
N HIS A 786 4.91 -2.50 -4.09
CA HIS A 786 4.46 -1.13 -4.34
C HIS A 786 5.08 -0.51 -5.60
N GLN A 787 6.36 -0.77 -5.86
CA GLN A 787 7.03 -0.33 -7.08
C GLN A 787 6.40 -0.96 -8.34
N ARG A 788 6.10 -2.27 -8.34
CA ARG A 788 5.53 -2.96 -9.52
C ARG A 788 4.14 -2.44 -9.90
N PHE A 789 3.27 -2.16 -8.93
CA PHE A 789 1.99 -1.49 -9.15
C PHE A 789 2.15 -0.15 -9.91
N TRP A 790 3.12 0.67 -9.49
CA TRP A 790 3.39 1.96 -10.16
C TRP A 790 4.03 1.79 -11.54
N GLU A 791 4.91 0.80 -11.71
CA GLU A 791 5.49 0.47 -13.02
C GLU A 791 4.39 0.06 -14.02
N GLU A 792 3.48 -0.84 -13.62
CA GLU A 792 2.33 -1.22 -14.43
C GLU A 792 1.42 -0.01 -14.72
N PHE A 793 1.07 0.79 -13.71
CA PHE A 793 0.17 1.94 -13.88
C PHE A 793 0.70 2.94 -14.94
N ILE A 794 2.00 3.25 -14.88
CA ILE A 794 2.66 4.17 -15.82
C ILE A 794 2.78 3.53 -17.21
N TYR A 795 3.12 2.24 -17.28
CA TYR A 795 3.24 1.51 -18.53
C TYR A 795 1.89 1.37 -19.26
N ASN A 796 0.82 1.02 -18.55
CA ASN A 796 -0.52 0.93 -19.13
C ASN A 796 -1.03 2.29 -19.65
N ALA A 797 -0.70 3.40 -18.99
CA ALA A 797 -0.98 4.74 -19.50
C ALA A 797 -0.19 5.06 -20.78
N ALA A 798 1.10 4.72 -20.85
CA ALA A 798 1.92 4.90 -22.04
C ALA A 798 1.40 4.04 -23.23
N LYS A 799 1.05 2.78 -22.96
CA LYS A 799 0.47 1.84 -23.94
C LYS A 799 -0.86 2.35 -24.51
N GLN A 800 -1.73 2.93 -23.68
CA GLN A 800 -2.98 3.56 -24.15
C GLN A 800 -2.76 4.78 -25.05
N MET A 801 -1.58 5.40 -24.99
CA MET A 801 -1.20 6.56 -25.82
C MET A 801 -0.30 6.18 -27.01
N ASN A 802 -0.01 4.88 -27.19
CA ASN A 802 0.94 4.34 -28.16
C ASN A 802 2.37 4.88 -28.00
N TYR A 803 2.79 5.20 -26.77
CA TYR A 803 4.12 5.72 -26.47
C TYR A 803 5.08 4.61 -26.02
N LYS A 804 6.19 4.42 -26.76
CA LYS A 804 7.31 3.54 -26.35
C LYS A 804 8.07 4.17 -25.18
N LEU A 805 7.64 3.85 -23.96
CA LEU A 805 8.10 4.47 -22.72
C LEU A 805 9.59 4.17 -22.43
N PRO A 806 10.49 5.17 -22.36
CA PRO A 806 11.90 4.92 -22.04
C PRO A 806 12.10 4.58 -20.55
N ASN A 807 12.95 3.60 -20.24
CA ASN A 807 13.22 3.15 -18.87
C ASN A 807 13.63 4.29 -17.90
N LYS A 808 14.37 5.29 -18.40
CA LYS A 808 14.72 6.52 -17.65
C LYS A 808 13.49 7.31 -17.21
N VAL A 809 12.49 7.43 -18.10
CA VAL A 809 11.22 8.11 -17.81
C VAL A 809 10.42 7.29 -16.81
N LEU A 810 10.28 5.98 -17.04
CA LEU A 810 9.58 5.06 -16.14
C LEU A 810 10.14 5.15 -14.71
N ALA A 811 11.43 4.90 -14.53
CA ALA A 811 12.09 4.95 -13.21
C ALA A 811 12.00 6.34 -12.56
N GLY A 812 12.11 7.41 -13.35
CA GLY A 812 11.95 8.79 -12.87
C GLY A 812 10.54 9.09 -12.36
N LEU A 813 9.51 8.68 -13.10
CA LEU A 813 8.11 8.85 -12.69
C LEU A 813 7.76 7.96 -11.48
N VAL A 814 8.21 6.70 -11.45
CA VAL A 814 8.06 5.79 -10.30
C VAL A 814 8.64 6.43 -9.05
N LYS A 815 9.90 6.89 -9.06
CA LYS A 815 10.50 7.56 -7.88
C LYS A 815 9.71 8.80 -7.45
N ARG A 816 9.29 9.62 -8.42
CA ARG A 816 8.51 10.85 -8.19
C ARG A 816 7.12 10.61 -7.60
N TRP A 817 6.46 9.50 -7.95
CA TRP A 817 5.05 9.25 -7.66
C TRP A 817 4.84 8.18 -6.58
N ALA A 818 5.56 7.06 -6.65
CA ALA A 818 5.49 5.96 -5.70
C ALA A 818 6.15 6.28 -4.36
N PHE A 819 7.30 6.97 -4.40
CA PHE A 819 8.17 7.24 -3.25
C PHE A 819 8.35 8.74 -2.94
N ASN A 820 7.56 9.60 -3.59
CA ASN A 820 7.58 11.06 -3.46
C ASN A 820 8.95 11.74 -3.77
N ASP A 821 9.93 11.01 -4.31
CA ASP A 821 11.28 11.51 -4.61
C ASP A 821 11.26 12.43 -5.83
N LYS A 822 11.25 13.74 -5.58
CA LYS A 822 11.19 14.77 -6.63
C LYS A 822 12.53 15.02 -7.34
N SER A 823 13.56 14.19 -7.13
CA SER A 823 14.83 14.25 -7.86
C SER A 823 14.65 14.20 -9.38
N TYR A 824 13.68 13.43 -9.87
CA TYR A 824 13.18 13.57 -11.23
C TYR A 824 12.29 14.81 -11.33
N GLN A 825 12.90 15.94 -11.66
CA GLN A 825 12.25 17.25 -11.74
C GLN A 825 11.34 17.40 -12.96
N ILE A 826 10.37 18.31 -12.90
CA ILE A 826 9.48 18.68 -14.03
C ILE A 826 10.27 19.14 -15.28
N ALA A 827 11.42 19.79 -15.09
CA ALA A 827 12.34 20.13 -16.19
C ALA A 827 12.91 18.89 -16.89
N ASN A 828 13.21 17.81 -16.14
CA ASN A 828 13.67 16.55 -16.70
C ASN A 828 12.51 15.81 -17.40
N MET A 829 11.31 15.78 -16.81
CA MET A 829 10.10 15.25 -17.47
C MET A 829 9.88 15.87 -18.85
N LYS A 830 9.90 17.22 -18.94
CA LYS A 830 9.74 17.96 -20.21
C LYS A 830 10.89 17.77 -21.21
N LYS A 831 12.07 17.35 -20.74
CA LYS A 831 13.25 17.12 -21.58
C LYS A 831 13.30 15.69 -22.12
N ASP A 832 13.00 14.73 -21.27
CA ASP A 832 13.19 13.30 -21.50
C ASP A 832 11.95 12.62 -22.12
N ILE A 833 10.74 13.11 -21.83
CA ILE A 833 9.52 12.66 -22.52
C ILE A 833 9.42 13.37 -23.87
N LYS A 834 9.20 12.60 -24.94
CA LYS A 834 9.09 13.13 -26.32
C LYS A 834 7.67 13.12 -26.89
N ASP A 835 6.81 12.21 -26.45
CA ASP A 835 5.41 12.23 -26.86
C ASP A 835 4.63 13.31 -26.09
N GLU A 836 3.95 14.19 -26.83
CA GLU A 836 3.23 15.33 -26.23
C GLU A 836 2.00 14.89 -25.42
N LYS A 837 1.30 13.82 -25.82
CA LYS A 837 0.11 13.34 -25.13
C LYS A 837 0.48 12.76 -23.77
N PHE A 838 1.52 11.93 -23.73
CA PHE A 838 2.07 11.36 -22.51
C PHE A 838 2.74 12.42 -21.62
N LEU A 839 3.39 13.44 -22.20
CA LEU A 839 3.90 14.58 -21.42
C LEU A 839 2.77 15.40 -20.78
N VAL A 840 1.70 15.70 -21.54
CA VAL A 840 0.51 16.39 -21.01
C VAL A 840 -0.19 15.55 -19.94
N TRP A 841 -0.34 14.25 -20.15
CA TRP A 841 -0.87 13.32 -19.14
C TRP A 841 0.00 13.31 -17.88
N ALA A 842 1.31 13.11 -18.00
CA ALA A 842 2.22 13.03 -16.86
C ALA A 842 2.28 14.35 -16.08
N LEU A 843 2.28 15.50 -16.75
CA LEU A 843 2.22 16.83 -16.11
C LEU A 843 0.83 17.17 -15.54
N SER A 844 -0.22 16.46 -15.95
CA SER A 844 -1.55 16.53 -15.33
C SER A 844 -1.60 15.63 -14.09
N PHE A 845 -1.17 14.38 -14.21
CA PHE A 845 -1.15 13.38 -13.14
C PHE A 845 -0.21 13.78 -12.00
N ASP A 846 0.93 14.42 -12.27
CA ASP A 846 1.87 14.91 -11.24
C ASP A 846 1.24 15.91 -10.23
N LYS A 847 0.07 16.48 -10.55
CA LYS A 847 -0.70 17.36 -9.67
C LYS A 847 -1.67 16.61 -8.74
N ASN A 848 -1.83 15.30 -8.91
CA ASN A 848 -2.74 14.48 -8.12
C ASN A 848 -2.22 14.26 -6.70
N ASP A 849 -3.15 13.87 -5.82
CA ASP A 849 -2.83 13.38 -4.48
C ASP A 849 -2.37 11.92 -4.55
N HIS A 850 -1.08 11.73 -4.84
CA HIS A 850 -0.43 10.43 -5.00
C HIS A 850 -0.58 9.54 -3.75
N VAL A 851 -0.72 10.15 -2.57
CA VAL A 851 -0.94 9.45 -1.29
C VAL A 851 -2.22 8.62 -1.33
N LYS A 852 -3.26 9.05 -2.07
CA LYS A 852 -4.48 8.25 -2.26
C LYS A 852 -4.19 6.96 -3.02
N TYR A 853 -3.44 7.04 -4.12
CA TYR A 853 -3.02 5.86 -4.90
C TYR A 853 -2.16 4.90 -4.06
N VAL A 854 -1.27 5.42 -3.20
CA VAL A 854 -0.55 4.60 -2.21
C VAL A 854 -1.54 3.92 -1.23
N LYS A 855 -2.50 4.66 -0.68
CA LYS A 855 -3.52 4.15 0.26
C LYS A 855 -4.43 3.10 -0.38
N GLU A 856 -4.73 3.23 -1.67
CA GLU A 856 -5.54 2.27 -2.43
C GLU A 856 -4.74 1.00 -2.75
N ASN A 857 -3.48 1.12 -3.20
CA ASN A 857 -2.59 -0.03 -3.45
C ASN A 857 -2.31 -0.85 -2.18
N MET A 858 -2.07 -0.20 -1.03
CA MET A 858 -1.76 -0.90 0.23
C MET A 858 -2.99 -1.42 0.98
N LYS A 859 -4.22 -1.08 0.54
CA LYS A 859 -5.50 -1.48 1.17
C LYS A 859 -5.68 -3.00 1.35
N PRO A 860 -5.23 -3.90 0.44
CA PRO A 860 -5.36 -5.34 0.64
C PRO A 860 -4.54 -5.85 1.84
N PHE A 861 -3.34 -5.31 2.04
CA PHE A 861 -2.45 -5.65 3.15
C PHE A 861 -2.96 -5.07 4.48
N GLU A 862 -3.49 -3.84 4.47
CA GLU A 862 -4.20 -3.25 5.61
C GLU A 862 -5.33 -4.18 6.09
N ILE A 863 -6.18 -4.64 5.17
CA ILE A 863 -7.30 -5.53 5.48
C ILE A 863 -6.82 -6.92 5.96
N LEU A 864 -5.79 -7.50 5.32
CA LEU A 864 -5.22 -8.79 5.70
C LEU A 864 -4.70 -8.77 7.15
N PHE A 865 -3.91 -7.75 7.51
CA PHE A 865 -3.34 -7.65 8.84
C PHE A 865 -4.32 -7.15 9.91
N PHE A 866 -5.38 -6.42 9.55
CA PHE A 866 -6.49 -6.14 10.48
C PHE A 866 -7.38 -7.37 10.70
N GLN A 867 -7.60 -8.24 9.70
CA GLN A 867 -8.25 -9.54 9.89
C GLN A 867 -7.42 -10.43 10.83
N LEU A 868 -6.14 -10.62 10.54
CA LEU A 868 -5.20 -11.38 11.37
C LEU A 868 -5.18 -10.83 12.81
N GLY A 869 -5.03 -9.51 12.96
CA GLY A 869 -5.02 -8.85 14.26
C GLY A 869 -6.30 -9.06 15.05
N ALA A 870 -7.47 -8.93 14.40
CA ALA A 870 -8.75 -9.17 15.04
C ALA A 870 -8.95 -10.64 15.44
N GLU A 871 -8.39 -11.60 14.68
CA GLU A 871 -8.45 -13.02 14.99
C GLU A 871 -7.54 -13.40 16.16
N ILE A 872 -6.31 -12.89 16.20
CA ILE A 872 -5.40 -13.07 17.34
C ILE A 872 -6.01 -12.45 18.61
N LEU A 873 -6.53 -11.23 18.53
CA LEU A 873 -7.07 -10.49 19.68
C LEU A 873 -8.31 -11.15 20.31
N LYS A 874 -9.11 -11.92 19.55
CA LYS A 874 -10.26 -12.69 20.10
C LYS A 874 -9.83 -13.81 21.05
N ASN A 875 -8.65 -14.40 20.81
CA ASN A 875 -8.17 -15.55 21.57
C ASN A 875 -7.30 -15.15 22.77
N ILE A 876 -6.96 -13.87 22.90
CA ILE A 876 -6.08 -13.35 23.95
C ILE A 876 -6.80 -13.28 25.31
N SER A 877 -6.03 -13.53 26.36
CA SER A 877 -6.45 -13.35 27.75
C SER A 877 -5.46 -12.44 28.52
N GLY A 878 -5.92 -11.86 29.62
CA GLY A 878 -5.10 -10.96 30.45
C GLY A 878 -5.18 -9.47 30.09
N PHE A 879 -6.23 -9.02 29.40
CA PHE A 879 -6.51 -7.59 29.21
C PHE A 879 -6.61 -6.81 30.54
N LEU A 880 -6.32 -5.51 30.51
CA LEU A 880 -6.40 -4.60 31.67
C LEU A 880 -7.85 -4.28 32.07
N THR A 881 -8.83 -4.43 31.16
CA THR A 881 -10.26 -4.23 31.46
C THR A 881 -10.78 -5.24 32.48
N VAL A 882 -11.38 -4.76 33.56
CA VAL A 882 -11.91 -5.61 34.65
C VAL A 882 -13.06 -6.51 34.20
N SER A 883 -13.87 -6.08 33.24
CA SER A 883 -14.98 -6.87 32.66
C SER A 883 -14.98 -6.80 31.14
N PRO A 884 -14.24 -7.72 30.46
CA PRO A 884 -14.13 -7.81 29.00
C PRO A 884 -15.46 -7.69 28.24
N ASP A 885 -16.45 -8.51 28.58
CA ASP A 885 -17.75 -8.51 27.90
C ASP A 885 -18.49 -7.18 28.09
N THR A 886 -18.41 -6.60 29.29
CA THR A 886 -19.03 -5.30 29.58
C THR A 886 -18.35 -4.18 28.79
N ALA A 887 -17.04 -4.22 28.61
CA ALA A 887 -16.31 -3.29 27.75
C ALA A 887 -16.71 -3.46 26.27
N VAL A 888 -16.75 -4.68 25.75
CA VAL A 888 -17.21 -4.99 24.38
C VAL A 888 -18.65 -4.51 24.14
N GLN A 889 -19.55 -4.69 25.11
CA GLN A 889 -20.94 -4.22 25.03
C GLN A 889 -21.06 -2.68 25.14
N LYS A 890 -20.21 -2.01 25.93
CA LYS A 890 -20.11 -0.53 25.95
C LYS A 890 -19.68 0.01 24.58
N ILE A 891 -18.65 -0.59 23.97
CA ILE A 891 -18.12 -0.20 22.65
C ILE A 891 -19.19 -0.34 21.58
N LYS A 892 -19.87 -1.51 21.52
CA LYS A 892 -20.97 -1.77 20.58
C LYS A 892 -22.07 -0.71 20.68
N LYS A 893 -22.57 -0.44 21.89
CA LYS A 893 -23.61 0.59 22.12
C LYS A 893 -23.18 2.01 21.73
N GLU A 894 -21.93 2.40 21.96
CA GLU A 894 -21.41 3.72 21.55
C GLU A 894 -21.26 3.81 20.03
N VAL A 895 -20.88 2.71 19.34
CA VAL A 895 -20.90 2.63 17.86
C VAL A 895 -22.32 2.78 17.34
N ASP A 896 -23.28 2.01 17.85
CA ASP A 896 -24.68 2.00 17.37
C ASP A 896 -25.33 3.38 17.53
N LYS A 897 -25.12 4.01 18.69
CA LYS A 897 -25.51 5.40 18.98
C LYS A 897 -24.83 6.38 18.03
N THR A 898 -23.55 6.19 17.72
CA THR A 898 -22.80 7.06 16.81
C THR A 898 -23.27 6.94 15.36
N VAL A 899 -23.47 5.72 14.86
CA VAL A 899 -24.06 5.42 13.56
C VAL A 899 -25.43 6.10 13.44
N THR A 900 -26.27 5.96 14.47
CA THR A 900 -27.62 6.53 14.52
C THR A 900 -27.60 8.05 14.43
N ALA A 901 -26.80 8.72 15.28
CA ALA A 901 -26.71 10.18 15.29
C ALA A 901 -26.02 10.77 14.04
N ILE A 902 -25.09 10.06 13.40
CA ILE A 902 -24.52 10.48 12.10
C ILE A 902 -25.57 10.35 10.98
N LYS A 903 -26.35 9.26 10.95
CA LYS A 903 -27.46 9.10 10.00
C LYS A 903 -28.51 10.20 10.18
N GLN A 904 -28.97 10.42 11.42
CA GLN A 904 -29.94 11.49 11.77
C GLN A 904 -29.40 12.90 11.48
N GLY A 905 -28.10 13.13 11.61
CA GLY A 905 -27.46 14.41 11.30
C GLY A 905 -27.36 14.75 9.81
N GLY A 906 -27.69 13.83 8.89
CA GLY A 906 -27.80 14.08 7.45
C GLY A 906 -26.51 14.50 6.74
N ASP A 907 -25.35 14.43 7.39
CA ASP A 907 -24.12 14.96 6.81
C ASP A 907 -23.44 13.96 5.87
N ILE A 908 -23.73 14.11 4.56
CA ILE A 908 -23.23 13.26 3.47
C ILE A 908 -21.72 12.98 3.53
N GLU A 909 -20.86 13.92 3.96
CA GLU A 909 -19.42 13.64 4.07
C GLU A 909 -19.10 12.69 5.23
N LYS A 910 -19.73 12.88 6.40
CA LYS A 910 -19.65 11.93 7.52
C LYS A 910 -20.31 10.60 7.19
N ILE A 911 -21.43 10.58 6.47
CA ILE A 911 -22.12 9.36 6.05
C ILE A 911 -21.26 8.56 5.06
N GLY A 912 -20.57 9.22 4.11
CA GLY A 912 -19.60 8.57 3.23
C GLY A 912 -18.44 7.95 4.01
N LYS A 913 -17.78 8.75 4.85
CA LYS A 913 -16.70 8.27 5.74
C LYS A 913 -17.16 7.13 6.66
N LEU A 914 -18.39 7.20 7.18
CA LEU A 914 -19.00 6.18 8.03
C LEU A 914 -19.21 4.89 7.24
N ARG A 915 -19.75 4.95 6.01
CA ARG A 915 -19.88 3.79 5.13
C ARG A 915 -18.52 3.14 4.87
N ASP A 916 -17.51 3.92 4.49
CA ASP A 916 -16.18 3.40 4.19
C ASP A 916 -15.51 2.72 5.41
N GLN A 917 -15.78 3.22 6.63
CA GLN A 917 -15.35 2.55 7.87
C GLN A 917 -16.21 1.34 8.24
N LEU A 918 -17.51 1.34 7.95
CA LEU A 918 -18.39 0.18 8.13
C LEU A 918 -18.07 -0.95 7.14
N GLU A 919 -17.66 -0.62 5.91
CA GLU A 919 -17.14 -1.58 4.93
C GLU A 919 -15.84 -2.23 5.43
N LYS A 920 -14.87 -1.43 5.91
CA LYS A 920 -13.65 -1.94 6.57
C LYS A 920 -13.99 -2.80 7.79
N PHE A 921 -14.90 -2.36 8.66
CA PHE A 921 -15.34 -3.10 9.84
C PHE A 921 -16.04 -4.41 9.47
N LYS A 922 -16.89 -4.45 8.43
CA LYS A 922 -17.49 -5.69 7.90
C LYS A 922 -16.42 -6.65 7.38
N ALA A 923 -15.47 -6.14 6.59
CA ALA A 923 -14.38 -6.95 6.02
C ALA A 923 -13.49 -7.62 7.07
N ILE A 924 -13.27 -6.99 8.23
CA ILE A 924 -12.45 -7.53 9.32
C ILE A 924 -13.24 -8.37 10.36
N GLY A 925 -14.51 -8.69 10.09
CA GLY A 925 -15.34 -9.61 10.88
C GLY A 925 -16.46 -8.96 11.70
N GLY A 926 -16.73 -7.66 11.53
CA GLY A 926 -17.88 -6.95 12.10
C GLY A 926 -17.98 -7.04 13.63
N PRO A 927 -19.19 -7.15 14.21
CA PRO A 927 -19.40 -7.24 15.66
C PRO A 927 -18.69 -8.41 16.37
N SER A 928 -18.19 -9.41 15.63
CA SER A 928 -17.33 -10.48 16.17
C SER A 928 -15.86 -10.06 16.36
N ALA A 929 -15.44 -8.96 15.73
CA ALA A 929 -14.08 -8.43 15.76
C ALA A 929 -13.86 -7.37 16.86
N VAL A 930 -14.91 -7.02 17.60
CA VAL A 930 -14.85 -6.08 18.73
C VAL A 930 -14.27 -6.79 19.95
N VAL A 931 -13.14 -6.29 20.43
CA VAL A 931 -12.38 -6.78 21.59
C VAL A 931 -12.27 -5.67 22.65
N PRO A 932 -12.01 -5.97 23.94
CA PRO A 932 -12.01 -4.98 25.02
C PRO A 932 -10.71 -4.17 25.11
N SER A 933 -10.02 -3.93 24.00
CA SER A 933 -8.69 -3.33 23.94
C SER A 933 -8.47 -2.60 22.63
N GLU A 934 -7.51 -1.67 22.58
CA GLU A 934 -7.00 -1.19 21.30
C GLU A 934 -6.23 -2.27 20.54
N GLY A 935 -5.51 -3.15 21.24
CA GLY A 935 -4.71 -4.17 20.58
C GLY A 935 -3.58 -4.76 21.41
N LEU A 936 -2.56 -5.23 20.70
CA LEU A 936 -1.32 -5.77 21.26
C LEU A 936 -0.09 -5.15 20.61
N VAL A 937 1.03 -5.19 21.34
CA VAL A 937 2.36 -4.74 20.96
C VAL A 937 3.33 -5.92 21.05
N PHE A 938 4.18 -6.09 20.03
CA PHE A 938 5.20 -7.15 19.97
C PHE A 938 6.50 -6.64 19.33
N LYS A 939 7.57 -7.44 19.40
CA LYS A 939 8.83 -7.19 18.68
C LYS A 939 9.07 -8.23 17.59
N TYR A 940 9.63 -7.79 16.46
CA TYR A 940 10.07 -8.64 15.36
C TYR A 940 11.27 -7.99 14.66
N LYS A 941 12.37 -8.74 14.45
CA LYS A 941 13.66 -8.22 13.96
C LYS A 941 14.10 -6.96 14.74
N GLY A 942 13.91 -6.95 16.06
CA GLY A 942 14.22 -5.84 16.96
C GLY A 942 13.28 -4.64 16.90
N ASN A 943 12.42 -4.55 15.88
CA ASN A 943 11.47 -3.45 15.69
C ASN A 943 10.15 -3.72 16.44
N VAL A 944 9.49 -2.64 16.90
CA VAL A 944 8.24 -2.72 17.68
C VAL A 944 7.02 -2.51 16.77
N TYR A 945 6.15 -3.52 16.72
CA TYR A 945 4.95 -3.55 15.89
C TYR A 945 3.66 -3.74 16.72
N LYS A 946 2.51 -3.44 16.11
CA LYS A 946 1.18 -3.59 16.73
C LYS A 946 0.16 -4.33 15.86
N PHE A 947 -0.77 -5.02 16.51
CA PHE A 947 -2.05 -5.40 15.91
C PHE A 947 -3.20 -4.76 16.68
N THR A 948 -4.15 -4.15 15.97
CA THR A 948 -5.30 -3.44 16.57
C THR A 948 -6.66 -4.00 16.15
N GLY A 949 -6.70 -4.95 15.20
CA GLY A 949 -7.93 -5.54 14.70
C GLY A 949 -8.97 -4.48 14.30
N ALA A 950 -10.18 -4.58 14.87
CA ALA A 950 -11.26 -3.66 14.59
C ALA A 950 -11.12 -2.25 15.21
N PHE A 951 -10.22 -2.04 16.18
CA PHE A 951 -10.15 -0.78 16.93
C PHE A 951 -10.00 0.45 16.02
N GLY A 952 -9.20 0.35 14.96
CA GLY A 952 -8.98 1.46 14.02
C GLY A 952 -10.28 2.01 13.44
N SER A 953 -11.14 1.15 12.88
CA SER A 953 -12.44 1.57 12.35
C SER A 953 -13.43 1.97 13.45
N LEU A 954 -13.42 1.31 14.61
CA LEU A 954 -14.29 1.66 15.75
C LEU A 954 -13.97 3.08 16.28
N ASN A 955 -12.69 3.41 16.42
CA ASN A 955 -12.19 4.73 16.80
C ASN A 955 -12.55 5.80 15.77
N GLN A 956 -12.39 5.52 14.47
CA GLN A 956 -12.82 6.45 13.43
C GLN A 956 -14.34 6.70 13.46
N ILE A 957 -15.16 5.66 13.63
CA ILE A 957 -16.63 5.79 13.72
C ILE A 957 -17.02 6.66 14.92
N ILE A 958 -16.60 6.27 16.14
CA ILE A 958 -16.92 7.00 17.38
C ILE A 958 -16.37 8.44 17.35
N GLY A 959 -15.19 8.63 16.75
CA GLY A 959 -14.52 9.92 16.61
C GLY A 959 -15.28 10.94 15.76
N MET A 960 -16.11 10.51 14.78
CA MET A 960 -16.88 11.42 13.91
C MET A 960 -17.91 12.28 14.66
N LEU A 961 -18.27 11.91 15.90
CA LEU A 961 -19.06 12.74 16.83
C LEU A 961 -18.22 13.33 17.96
N LYS A 962 -17.30 12.57 18.57
CA LYS A 962 -16.49 13.06 19.70
C LYS A 962 -15.50 14.17 19.30
N PHE A 963 -15.09 14.22 18.04
CA PHE A 963 -14.05 15.13 17.55
C PHE A 963 -14.50 15.91 16.30
N SER A 964 -15.46 16.82 16.48
CA SER A 964 -15.68 17.88 15.49
C SER A 964 -14.42 18.77 15.39
N ARG A 965 -13.70 18.64 14.27
CA ARG A 965 -12.74 19.63 13.78
C ARG A 965 -13.45 20.68 12.93
#